data_AF-A0A950F6G7-F1
#
_entry.id   AF-A0A950F6G7-F1
#
_cell.length_a   1.000
_cell.length_b   1.000
_cell.length_c   1.000
_cell.angle_alpha   90.00
_cell.angle_beta   90.00
_cell.angle_gamma   90.00
#
_symmetry.space_group_name_H-M   'P 1'
#
loop_
_entity.id
_entity.type
_entity.pdbx_description
1 polymer ?
#
loop_
_entity_poly.entity_id
_entity_poly.type
_entity_poly.pdbx_seq_one_letter_code
_entity_poly.pdbx_strand_id
1 'polypeptide(L)'
;MRLVLWMTVLPAIAACATHPAAEKAAPAAAPAAAGLTAPAPPAPAPHQAAIGEFGIDLSARNPAVKPGDDFFAYANGTWYDAFTIPPDKPWYGSFNKLDDLSKDRVREIIEHAAAAHAATGTPEQQIGDYFAAFMDEAAIEANGLTPAQPDLDRIAAARTAADIARLFGEPGFASLFDAQLPPDFKNTHRYCVFITQSTLGLPDRDYYLKDDAKLKELRTAYVAYIAQMLALGGVNAATAAQQAHAVMAFETEAARAQWSLERRRDVSAIYNPRSKPQLLAFAPGFPWQEFLEPLNLGAREDLVLGELSAIHDLAALFAQTPPATLRAFLTFHYLNSHAAYLPKRFDDAHFAFYGQAMRGQPQQRERWKRGVDAVDAAIGETVGRVYVAQYFPPESKAKMQQLVGDLRAALSERLDALDWMGPETKTRAHEKLAAFTTKIGYPDKWKDYSALVIRRDDLIGNVRRAAEWHWNYQVARLDQPVDKSEWDLTPQTINAYYNPLNNEIVFPAAILQPPFFDPNADAAVNYGAIGAVIGHEIGHGFDDQGRKFGPDGSLEDWWTPKDAEVFTARTARLIKEYSAFEALPGLKVNGAATIGENIGDLGGLNMAYEAYHISLKGQPAPVLGGLSGDQRFFLAFAQVYRTKYRDGLLREAVLSDVHSPDNFRVNGALPNVDAWYQAFDVRPGDKLYLKPEDRVRIW
;
A
#
# COMPACT_ATOMS: atom_id res chain seq x y z
N MET A 1 -7.82 0.83 -0.08
CA MET A 1 -6.47 1.41 -0.05
C MET A 1 -6.48 2.72 -0.82
N ARG A 2 -5.49 3.60 -0.59
CA ARG A 2 -5.09 4.63 -1.58
C ARG A 2 -3.88 4.05 -2.31
N LEU A 3 -3.91 3.98 -3.64
CA LEU A 3 -2.66 3.79 -4.41
C LEU A 3 -1.91 5.12 -4.52
N VAL A 4 -1.29 5.48 -3.40
CA VAL A 4 -0.17 6.41 -3.34
C VAL A 4 1.09 5.56 -3.24
N LEU A 5 2.14 5.88 -3.99
CA LEU A 5 3.46 5.31 -3.74
C LEU A 5 3.97 5.86 -2.40
N TRP A 6 3.68 5.15 -1.30
CA TRP A 6 4.28 5.41 0.01
C TRP A 6 5.73 4.92 0.00
N MET A 7 6.64 5.71 -0.60
CA MET A 7 8.08 5.52 -0.44
C MET A 7 8.52 6.04 0.94
N THR A 8 8.18 5.29 1.99
CA THR A 8 8.71 5.48 3.35
C THR A 8 10.08 4.85 3.46
N VAL A 9 11.14 5.64 3.31
CA VAL A 9 12.53 5.16 3.29
C VAL A 9 13.47 6.02 4.13
N LEU A 10 14.58 5.43 4.59
CA LEU A 10 15.49 5.90 5.65
C LEU A 10 16.95 5.35 5.39
N PRO A 11 18.10 5.93 5.83
CA PRO A 11 19.47 5.43 5.53
C PRO A 11 20.17 4.69 6.67
N ALA A 12 21.32 4.07 6.38
CA ALA A 12 22.50 4.17 7.26
C ALA A 12 23.79 4.41 6.42
N ILE A 13 24.68 5.31 6.83
CA ILE A 13 25.95 5.67 6.14
C ILE A 13 27.10 5.81 7.15
N ALA A 14 28.32 5.39 6.79
CA ALA A 14 29.53 5.66 7.58
C ALA A 14 30.82 5.78 6.73
N ALA A 15 31.75 6.65 7.15
CA ALA A 15 33.10 6.89 6.61
C ALA A 15 33.94 7.65 7.70
N CYS A 16 35.24 7.97 7.62
CA CYS A 16 36.34 7.83 6.65
C CYS A 16 37.69 7.92 7.47
N ALA A 17 38.96 7.96 7.01
CA ALA A 17 39.58 8.02 5.68
C ALA A 17 41.04 7.47 5.68
N THR A 18 41.61 7.30 4.48
CA THR A 18 43.04 7.41 4.09
C THR A 18 44.19 7.13 5.08
N HIS A 19 44.86 5.98 4.90
CA HIS A 19 46.29 5.75 4.56
C HIS A 19 47.44 6.54 5.25
N PRO A 20 48.63 5.93 5.50
CA PRO A 20 49.35 4.99 4.61
C PRO A 20 49.77 3.64 5.25
N ALA A 21 50.64 2.88 4.58
CA ALA A 21 50.89 1.44 4.86
C ALA A 21 52.33 1.10 5.29
N ALA A 22 52.47 0.07 6.15
CA ALA A 22 53.57 -0.92 6.10
C ALA A 22 53.33 -2.15 7.03
N GLU A 23 53.72 -3.33 6.53
CA GLU A 23 54.06 -4.59 7.25
C GLU A 23 53.03 -5.34 8.12
N LYS A 24 53.42 -6.55 8.56
CA LYS A 24 52.54 -7.69 8.91
C LYS A 24 52.67 -8.12 10.38
N ALA A 25 51.54 -8.47 11.00
CA ALA A 25 51.47 -9.43 12.11
C ALA A 25 50.11 -10.17 12.08
N ALA A 26 50.04 -11.36 12.69
CA ALA A 26 48.81 -12.17 12.75
C ALA A 26 47.91 -11.75 13.94
N PRO A 27 46.57 -11.93 13.85
CA PRO A 27 45.64 -11.43 14.87
C PRO A 27 45.60 -12.30 16.12
N ALA A 28 45.52 -11.65 17.29
CA ALA A 28 45.04 -12.25 18.53
C ALA A 28 43.58 -11.80 18.78
N ALA A 29 42.77 -12.66 19.41
CA ALA A 29 41.34 -12.41 19.58
C ALA A 29 41.02 -11.35 20.65
N ALA A 30 39.96 -10.57 20.40
CA ALA A 30 39.33 -9.65 21.35
C ALA A 30 37.91 -10.17 21.73
N PRO A 31 37.38 -9.85 22.92
CA PRO A 31 36.22 -10.55 23.48
C PRO A 31 34.87 -10.10 22.90
N ALA A 32 33.91 -11.02 22.88
CA ALA A 32 32.53 -10.76 22.53
C ALA A 32 31.76 -10.08 23.69
N ALA A 33 30.81 -9.20 23.36
CA ALA A 33 29.89 -8.62 24.34
C ALA A 33 28.75 -9.60 24.67
N ALA A 34 28.49 -9.78 25.97
CA ALA A 34 27.31 -10.45 26.50
C ALA A 34 26.54 -9.46 27.40
N GLY A 35 25.21 -9.47 27.42
CA GLY A 35 24.29 -10.24 26.58
C GLY A 35 22.84 -10.10 27.04
N LEU A 36 21.88 -10.42 26.18
CA LEU A 36 20.45 -10.52 26.50
C LEU A 36 19.86 -11.77 25.84
N THR A 37 19.89 -12.89 26.57
CA THR A 37 19.21 -14.13 26.17
C THR A 37 18.06 -14.40 27.13
N ALA A 38 16.83 -14.14 26.67
CA ALA A 38 15.63 -14.64 27.35
C ALA A 38 15.62 -16.18 27.35
N PRO A 39 14.99 -16.84 28.34
CA PRO A 39 14.85 -18.30 28.33
C PRO A 39 14.03 -18.73 27.12
N ALA A 40 14.53 -19.73 26.37
CA ALA A 40 13.83 -20.27 25.22
C ALA A 40 12.49 -20.91 25.63
N PRO A 41 11.41 -20.75 24.83
CA PRO A 41 10.14 -21.42 25.09
C PRO A 41 10.29 -22.95 24.98
N PRO A 42 9.40 -23.74 25.64
CA PRO A 42 9.44 -25.19 25.55
C PRO A 42 9.23 -25.68 24.12
N ALA A 43 9.85 -26.81 23.78
CA ALA A 43 9.77 -27.40 22.44
C ALA A 43 8.31 -27.70 22.04
N PRO A 44 7.92 -27.46 20.76
CA PRO A 44 6.53 -27.57 20.34
C PRO A 44 6.01 -29.02 20.38
N ALA A 45 4.71 -29.12 20.66
CA ALA A 45 3.93 -30.36 20.50
C ALA A 45 3.76 -30.72 19.00
N PRO A 46 3.26 -31.92 18.65
CA PRO A 46 3.08 -32.33 17.26
C PRO A 46 2.32 -31.30 16.43
N HIS A 47 2.85 -30.98 15.26
CA HIS A 47 2.46 -29.83 14.43
C HIS A 47 1.01 -29.93 13.93
N GLN A 48 0.09 -29.26 14.63
CA GLN A 48 -1.29 -29.05 14.20
C GLN A 48 -1.40 -27.72 13.42
N ALA A 49 -2.26 -27.70 12.40
CA ALA A 49 -2.61 -26.47 11.68
C ALA A 49 -3.39 -25.50 12.60
N ALA A 50 -3.18 -24.20 12.43
CA ALA A 50 -3.81 -23.15 13.23
C ALA A 50 -5.30 -22.92 12.89
N ILE A 51 -5.81 -23.55 11.82
CA ILE A 51 -7.19 -23.42 11.35
C ILE A 51 -7.73 -24.82 10.98
N GLY A 52 -8.75 -25.29 11.69
CA GLY A 52 -9.34 -26.61 11.45
C GLY A 52 -8.35 -27.76 11.71
N GLU A 53 -8.49 -28.85 10.96
CA GLU A 53 -7.59 -30.01 11.03
C GLU A 53 -6.34 -29.85 10.14
N PHE A 54 -6.44 -29.09 9.05
CA PHE A 54 -5.44 -29.06 7.96
C PHE A 54 -5.24 -27.68 7.31
N GLY A 55 -5.81 -26.61 7.87
CA GLY A 55 -5.65 -25.22 7.41
C GLY A 55 -6.92 -24.54 6.87
N ILE A 56 -8.05 -25.24 6.75
CA ILE A 56 -9.32 -24.68 6.22
C ILE A 56 -10.41 -24.68 7.29
N ASP A 57 -11.12 -23.57 7.39
CA ASP A 57 -12.32 -23.44 8.21
C ASP A 57 -13.55 -23.91 7.42
N LEU A 58 -13.91 -25.19 7.60
CA LEU A 58 -15.09 -25.77 6.96
C LEU A 58 -16.42 -25.25 7.54
N SER A 59 -16.41 -24.61 8.72
CA SER A 59 -17.63 -24.13 9.38
C SER A 59 -18.19 -22.84 8.79
N ALA A 60 -17.34 -22.03 8.16
CA ALA A 60 -17.73 -20.81 7.47
C ALA A 60 -18.46 -21.04 6.13
N ARG A 61 -18.39 -22.24 5.56
CA ARG A 61 -18.99 -22.56 4.25
C ARG A 61 -20.51 -22.55 4.33
N ASN A 62 -21.18 -22.06 3.28
CA ASN A 62 -22.62 -22.20 3.10
C ASN A 62 -22.91 -23.22 1.99
N PRO A 63 -23.13 -24.51 2.32
CA PRO A 63 -23.37 -25.55 1.32
C PRO A 63 -24.76 -25.48 0.66
N ALA A 64 -25.64 -24.56 1.04
CA ALA A 64 -26.90 -24.30 0.34
C ALA A 64 -26.71 -23.39 -0.89
N VAL A 65 -25.59 -22.68 -0.98
CA VAL A 65 -25.14 -21.98 -2.19
C VAL A 65 -24.37 -22.97 -3.06
N LYS A 66 -24.65 -23.03 -4.37
CA LYS A 66 -23.80 -23.82 -5.28
C LYS A 66 -22.45 -23.13 -5.45
N PRO A 67 -21.32 -23.87 -5.52
CA PRO A 67 -20.02 -23.29 -5.86
C PRO A 67 -20.06 -22.53 -7.19
N GLY A 68 -20.77 -23.06 -8.20
CA GLY A 68 -20.93 -22.40 -9.50
C GLY A 68 -21.88 -21.19 -9.56
N ASP A 69 -22.65 -20.92 -8.50
CA ASP A 69 -23.57 -19.76 -8.47
C ASP A 69 -22.96 -18.55 -7.75
N ASP A 70 -22.19 -18.78 -6.68
CA ASP A 70 -21.39 -17.78 -5.96
C ASP A 70 -20.35 -18.52 -5.12
N PHE A 71 -19.09 -18.55 -5.56
CA PHE A 71 -18.06 -19.33 -4.88
C PHE A 71 -17.61 -18.68 -3.56
N PHE A 72 -17.57 -17.36 -3.51
CA PHE A 72 -17.32 -16.61 -2.28
C PHE A 72 -18.35 -16.92 -1.19
N ALA A 73 -19.65 -16.88 -1.52
CA ALA A 73 -20.72 -17.22 -0.59
C ALA A 73 -20.76 -18.72 -0.26
N TYR A 74 -20.40 -19.61 -1.19
CA TYR A 74 -20.20 -21.04 -0.88
C TYR A 74 -19.04 -21.26 0.12
N ALA A 75 -17.92 -20.57 -0.06
CA ALA A 75 -16.71 -20.74 0.75
C ALA A 75 -16.79 -20.06 2.14
N ASN A 76 -17.51 -18.93 2.24
CA ASN A 76 -17.52 -18.03 3.40
C ASN A 76 -18.92 -17.66 3.93
N GLY A 77 -20.02 -18.05 3.27
CA GLY A 77 -21.36 -17.49 3.52
C GLY A 77 -21.87 -17.62 4.95
N THR A 78 -21.66 -18.76 5.60
CA THR A 78 -22.09 -18.97 7.00
C THR A 78 -21.32 -18.07 7.96
N TRP A 79 -20.03 -17.81 7.69
CA TRP A 79 -19.30 -16.75 8.39
C TRP A 79 -19.82 -15.36 8.01
N TYR A 80 -20.03 -15.08 6.72
CA TYR A 80 -20.44 -13.77 6.24
C TYR A 80 -21.78 -13.34 6.83
N ASP A 81 -22.76 -14.22 6.90
CA ASP A 81 -24.08 -13.94 7.45
C ASP A 81 -24.03 -13.73 8.97
N ALA A 82 -23.32 -14.59 9.70
CA ALA A 82 -23.22 -14.52 11.17
C ALA A 82 -22.28 -13.41 11.68
N PHE A 83 -21.27 -13.02 10.90
CA PHE A 83 -20.20 -12.13 11.37
C PHE A 83 -20.65 -10.66 11.42
N THR A 84 -20.42 -10.05 12.59
CA THR A 84 -20.63 -8.61 12.83
C THR A 84 -19.30 -7.88 12.79
N ILE A 85 -19.14 -6.92 11.87
CA ILE A 85 -17.95 -6.09 11.78
C ILE A 85 -17.76 -5.31 13.10
N PRO A 86 -16.58 -5.37 13.75
CA PRO A 86 -16.28 -4.62 14.97
C PRO A 86 -16.60 -3.13 14.83
N PRO A 87 -17.12 -2.46 15.87
CA PRO A 87 -17.54 -1.07 15.78
C PRO A 87 -16.36 -0.10 15.57
N ASP A 88 -15.14 -0.49 15.93
CA ASP A 88 -13.90 0.25 15.66
C ASP A 88 -13.41 0.12 14.20
N LYS A 89 -14.12 -0.63 13.33
CA LYS A 89 -13.67 -0.94 11.97
C LYS A 89 -14.75 -0.74 10.89
N PRO A 90 -14.39 -0.25 9.69
CA PRO A 90 -15.29 -0.14 8.53
C PRO A 90 -15.33 -1.41 7.65
N TRP A 91 -14.47 -2.38 7.92
CA TRP A 91 -14.46 -3.71 7.30
C TRP A 91 -13.83 -4.73 8.26
N TYR A 92 -14.01 -6.02 7.98
CA TYR A 92 -13.19 -7.05 8.60
C TYR A 92 -12.94 -8.21 7.63
N GLY A 93 -11.72 -8.74 7.66
CA GLY A 93 -11.33 -9.95 6.95
C GLY A 93 -9.98 -10.48 7.42
N SER A 94 -9.40 -11.41 6.66
CA SER A 94 -8.11 -12.07 6.97
C SER A 94 -6.96 -11.08 7.23
N PHE A 95 -6.87 -10.01 6.43
CA PHE A 95 -5.91 -8.93 6.61
C PHE A 95 -6.06 -8.24 7.98
N ASN A 96 -7.30 -7.92 8.40
CA ASN A 96 -7.53 -7.24 9.68
C ASN A 96 -7.25 -8.15 10.88
N LYS A 97 -7.47 -9.45 10.76
CA LYS A 97 -7.13 -10.43 11.80
C LYS A 97 -5.62 -10.45 12.08
N LEU A 98 -4.79 -10.36 11.04
CA LEU A 98 -3.34 -10.23 11.21
C LEU A 98 -2.93 -8.81 11.63
N ASP A 99 -3.64 -7.76 11.20
CA ASP A 99 -3.38 -6.37 11.61
C ASP A 99 -3.57 -6.18 13.12
N ASP A 100 -4.66 -6.70 13.71
CA ASP A 100 -4.87 -6.68 15.16
C ASP A 100 -3.75 -7.47 15.89
N LEU A 101 -3.38 -8.67 15.41
CA LEU A 101 -2.31 -9.48 16.00
C LEU A 101 -0.92 -8.80 15.92
N SER A 102 -0.58 -8.17 14.79
CA SER A 102 0.64 -7.38 14.66
C SER A 102 0.62 -6.17 15.59
N LYS A 103 -0.53 -5.50 15.74
CA LYS A 103 -0.68 -4.35 16.65
C LYS A 103 -0.51 -4.74 18.11
N ASP A 104 -1.07 -5.86 18.56
CA ASP A 104 -0.88 -6.38 19.92
C ASP A 104 0.61 -6.65 20.21
N ARG A 105 1.32 -7.28 19.27
CA ARG A 105 2.76 -7.58 19.38
C ARG A 105 3.65 -6.34 19.32
N VAL A 106 3.36 -5.40 18.42
CA VAL A 106 4.09 -4.13 18.34
C VAL A 106 3.85 -3.29 19.60
N ARG A 107 2.64 -3.33 20.17
CA ARG A 107 2.35 -2.75 21.47
C ARG A 107 3.19 -3.38 22.58
N GLU A 108 3.32 -4.72 22.63
CA GLU A 108 4.21 -5.40 23.59
C GLU A 108 5.67 -4.94 23.46
N ILE A 109 6.17 -4.78 22.22
CA ILE A 109 7.51 -4.22 21.95
C ILE A 109 7.64 -2.78 22.47
N ILE A 110 6.63 -1.95 22.22
CA ILE A 110 6.60 -0.55 22.67
C ILE A 110 6.54 -0.43 24.21
N GLU A 111 5.71 -1.24 24.87
CA GLU A 111 5.57 -1.23 26.33
C GLU A 111 6.87 -1.72 27.01
N HIS A 112 7.54 -2.73 26.46
CA HIS A 112 8.88 -3.14 26.91
C HIS A 112 9.96 -2.06 26.67
N ALA A 113 9.96 -1.40 25.50
CA ALA A 113 10.89 -0.31 25.19
C ALA A 113 10.72 0.88 26.15
N ALA A 114 9.48 1.28 26.43
CA ALA A 114 9.15 2.34 27.38
C ALA A 114 9.57 1.98 28.83
N ALA A 115 9.42 0.72 29.23
CA ALA A 115 9.82 0.23 30.55
C ALA A 115 11.35 0.11 30.75
N ALA A 116 12.13 0.08 29.66
CA ALA A 116 13.59 -0.05 29.72
C ALA A 116 14.29 1.22 30.25
N HIS A 117 13.63 2.38 30.25
CA HIS A 117 14.18 3.68 30.66
C HIS A 117 15.56 3.99 30.04
N ALA A 118 15.70 3.67 28.75
CA ALA A 118 16.95 3.78 28.02
C ALA A 118 17.42 5.24 27.82
N ALA A 119 18.69 5.41 27.45
CA ALA A 119 19.30 6.72 27.28
C ALA A 119 18.70 7.50 26.09
N THR A 120 18.73 8.83 26.17
CA THR A 120 18.27 9.70 25.07
C THR A 120 19.02 9.39 23.77
N GLY A 121 18.27 9.16 22.69
CA GLY A 121 18.81 8.82 21.37
C GLY A 121 19.02 7.32 21.12
N THR A 122 18.63 6.41 22.03
CA THR A 122 18.56 4.98 21.69
C THR A 122 17.21 4.63 21.04
N PRO A 123 17.18 3.56 20.21
CA PRO A 123 15.95 2.95 19.69
C PRO A 123 14.80 2.82 20.71
N GLU A 124 15.11 2.31 21.91
CA GLU A 124 14.12 2.02 22.94
C GLU A 124 13.51 3.30 23.51
N GLN A 125 14.32 4.36 23.69
CA GLN A 125 13.85 5.68 24.10
C GLN A 125 13.00 6.33 23.01
N GLN A 126 13.43 6.27 21.75
CA GLN A 126 12.65 6.80 20.61
C GLN A 126 11.27 6.13 20.50
N ILE A 127 11.21 4.80 20.62
CA ILE A 127 9.96 4.02 20.60
C ILE A 127 9.07 4.38 21.80
N GLY A 128 9.62 4.34 23.02
CA GLY A 128 8.86 4.57 24.24
C GLY A 128 8.31 6.00 24.38
N ASP A 129 9.09 7.01 23.99
CA ASP A 129 8.69 8.41 24.10
C ASP A 129 7.79 8.88 22.97
N TYR A 130 7.92 8.36 21.74
CA TYR A 130 6.96 8.70 20.67
C TYR A 130 5.56 8.19 21.03
N PHE A 131 5.47 6.93 21.48
CA PHE A 131 4.19 6.35 21.90
C PHE A 131 3.59 7.09 23.11
N ALA A 132 4.42 7.41 24.11
CA ALA A 132 3.96 8.17 25.27
C ALA A 132 3.46 9.58 24.90
N ALA A 133 4.17 10.29 24.02
CA ALA A 133 3.72 11.58 23.50
C ALA A 133 2.37 11.48 22.77
N PHE A 134 2.12 10.37 22.05
CA PHE A 134 0.83 10.12 21.41
C PHE A 134 -0.29 9.81 22.42
N MET A 135 0.05 9.11 23.51
CA MET A 135 -0.92 8.62 24.51
C MET A 135 -1.30 9.63 25.60
N ASP A 136 -0.52 10.70 25.80
CA ASP A 136 -0.81 11.72 26.84
C ASP A 136 -1.90 12.72 26.40
N GLU A 137 -3.15 12.26 26.46
CA GLU A 137 -4.33 13.09 26.16
C GLU A 137 -4.46 14.32 27.09
N ALA A 138 -3.92 14.24 28.31
CA ALA A 138 -3.97 15.35 29.27
C ALA A 138 -3.02 16.48 28.85
N ALA A 139 -1.80 16.15 28.44
CA ALA A 139 -0.85 17.11 27.88
C ALA A 139 -1.36 17.70 26.55
N ILE A 140 -1.96 16.88 25.67
CA ILE A 140 -2.52 17.36 24.39
C ILE A 140 -3.67 18.35 24.61
N GLU A 141 -4.63 18.06 25.49
CA GLU A 141 -5.71 19.00 25.81
C GLU A 141 -5.20 20.29 26.48
N ALA A 142 -4.25 20.17 27.43
CA ALA A 142 -3.67 21.31 28.14
C ALA A 142 -2.87 22.24 27.21
N ASN A 143 -2.14 21.68 26.25
CA ASN A 143 -1.37 22.44 25.26
C ASN A 143 -2.24 23.03 24.13
N GLY A 144 -3.45 22.50 23.91
CA GLY A 144 -4.41 23.06 22.96
C GLY A 144 -3.88 23.12 21.53
N LEU A 145 -3.72 24.33 20.99
CA LEU A 145 -3.10 24.57 19.68
C LEU A 145 -1.64 25.06 19.75
N THR A 146 -1.08 25.30 20.94
CA THR A 146 0.25 25.89 21.10
C THR A 146 1.38 25.15 20.33
N PRO A 147 1.41 23.81 20.25
CA PRO A 147 2.43 23.10 19.45
C PRO A 147 2.26 23.28 17.93
N ALA A 148 1.04 23.53 17.46
CA ALA A 148 0.67 23.74 16.06
C ALA A 148 0.72 25.23 15.64
N GLN A 149 0.61 26.15 16.60
CA GLN A 149 0.54 27.59 16.34
C GLN A 149 1.67 28.13 15.46
N PRO A 150 2.95 27.70 15.59
CA PRO A 150 4.02 28.18 14.70
C PRO A 150 3.75 27.94 13.22
N ASP A 151 3.16 26.80 12.84
CA ASP A 151 2.86 26.48 11.45
C ASP A 151 1.56 27.14 10.97
N LEU A 152 0.56 27.26 11.86
CA LEU A 152 -0.64 28.05 11.61
C LEU A 152 -0.32 29.54 11.39
N ASP A 153 0.64 30.10 12.15
CA ASP A 153 1.12 31.48 11.97
C ASP A 153 1.86 31.66 10.64
N ARG A 154 2.61 30.65 10.18
CA ARG A 154 3.29 30.65 8.87
C ARG A 154 2.28 30.62 7.72
N ILE A 155 1.27 29.76 7.79
CA ILE A 155 0.12 29.78 6.85
C ILE A 155 -0.59 31.14 6.91
N ALA A 156 -0.86 31.65 8.12
CA ALA A 156 -1.52 32.94 8.32
C ALA A 156 -0.68 34.13 7.83
N ALA A 157 0.65 34.01 7.75
CA ALA A 157 1.57 35.02 7.24
C ALA A 157 1.71 35.02 5.71
N ALA A 158 1.53 33.89 5.03
CA ALA A 158 1.69 33.79 3.56
C ALA A 158 0.72 34.74 2.81
N ARG A 159 1.22 35.77 2.12
CA ARG A 159 0.38 36.79 1.44
C ARG A 159 0.40 36.65 -0.08
N THR A 160 1.52 36.25 -0.63
CA THR A 160 1.78 36.15 -2.07
C THR A 160 1.68 34.72 -2.58
N ALA A 161 1.63 34.55 -3.91
CA ALA A 161 1.73 33.24 -4.55
C ALA A 161 3.04 32.51 -4.17
N ALA A 162 4.16 33.23 -4.06
CA ALA A 162 5.47 32.67 -3.72
C ALA A 162 5.54 32.16 -2.27
N ASP A 163 4.92 32.88 -1.31
CA ASP A 163 4.86 32.41 0.09
C ASP A 163 4.08 31.10 0.21
N ILE A 164 2.98 30.98 -0.55
CA ILE A 164 2.11 29.80 -0.56
C ILE A 164 2.78 28.64 -1.27
N ALA A 165 3.45 28.89 -2.41
CA ALA A 165 4.20 27.88 -3.14
C ALA A 165 5.35 27.29 -2.30
N ARG A 166 6.00 28.12 -1.47
CA ARG A 166 6.98 27.65 -0.49
C ARG A 166 6.35 26.73 0.56
N LEU A 167 5.22 27.11 1.17
CA LEU A 167 4.51 26.22 2.10
C LEU A 167 4.00 24.93 1.42
N PHE A 168 3.62 24.97 0.14
CA PHE A 168 3.27 23.77 -0.63
C PHE A 168 4.48 22.81 -0.80
N GLY A 169 5.71 23.33 -0.78
CA GLY A 169 6.95 22.55 -0.87
C GLY A 169 7.52 22.09 0.48
N GLU A 170 6.78 22.22 1.58
CA GLU A 170 7.27 21.82 2.90
C GLU A 170 6.66 20.47 3.35
N PRO A 171 7.47 19.48 3.77
CA PRO A 171 6.98 18.22 4.32
C PRO A 171 5.98 18.44 5.47
N GLY A 172 4.77 17.89 5.31
CA GLY A 172 3.67 18.00 6.28
C GLY A 172 2.56 19.00 5.91
N PHE A 173 2.76 19.83 4.88
CA PHE A 173 1.72 20.70 4.33
C PHE A 173 1.08 20.10 3.07
N ALA A 174 -0.15 20.51 2.75
CA ALA A 174 -0.86 20.08 1.55
C ALA A 174 -0.55 20.96 0.33
N SER A 175 -0.50 20.33 -0.85
CA SER A 175 -0.12 20.96 -2.11
C SER A 175 -0.93 20.39 -3.27
N LEU A 176 -1.06 21.14 -4.37
CA LEU A 176 -1.58 20.62 -5.64
C LEU A 176 -0.60 19.66 -6.34
N PHE A 177 0.68 19.69 -5.95
CA PHE A 177 1.77 18.88 -6.51
C PHE A 177 2.52 18.11 -5.43
N ASP A 178 2.90 16.88 -5.74
CA ASP A 178 3.80 16.06 -4.94
C ASP A 178 5.11 15.82 -5.70
N ALA A 179 6.20 15.62 -4.97
CA ALA A 179 7.55 15.48 -5.50
C ALA A 179 8.18 14.20 -4.95
N GLN A 180 8.10 13.12 -5.73
CA GLN A 180 8.55 11.79 -5.35
C GLN A 180 9.97 11.56 -5.85
N LEU A 181 10.79 10.81 -5.10
CA LEU A 181 12.18 10.50 -5.46
C LEU A 181 12.39 8.98 -5.71
N PRO A 182 11.74 8.39 -6.75
CA PRO A 182 11.91 7.00 -7.14
C PRO A 182 13.18 6.79 -7.99
N PRO A 183 13.57 5.54 -8.28
CA PRO A 183 14.48 5.23 -9.39
C PRO A 183 13.96 5.79 -10.73
N ASP A 184 14.86 6.26 -11.58
CA ASP A 184 14.55 6.71 -12.93
C ASP A 184 14.03 5.53 -13.78
N PHE A 185 12.82 5.67 -14.34
CA PHE A 185 12.15 4.57 -15.05
C PHE A 185 12.96 4.09 -16.27
N LYS A 186 13.86 4.88 -16.85
CA LYS A 186 14.75 4.46 -17.95
C LYS A 186 16.22 4.34 -17.55
N ASN A 187 16.53 4.47 -16.26
CA ASN A 187 17.87 4.26 -15.72
C ASN A 187 17.79 3.87 -14.23
N THR A 188 17.42 2.61 -13.95
CA THR A 188 17.15 2.11 -12.58
C THR A 188 18.39 2.03 -11.66
N HIS A 189 19.51 2.60 -12.09
CA HIS A 189 20.71 2.80 -11.29
C HIS A 189 20.79 4.18 -10.61
N ARG A 190 19.95 5.15 -11.00
CA ARG A 190 19.85 6.48 -10.37
C ARG A 190 18.42 6.78 -9.91
N TYR A 191 18.28 7.67 -8.93
CA TYR A 191 16.99 8.28 -8.59
C TYR A 191 16.69 9.47 -9.53
N CYS A 192 15.43 9.91 -9.59
CA CYS A 192 15.02 11.14 -10.27
C CYS A 192 14.00 11.93 -9.43
N VAL A 193 13.76 13.20 -9.81
CA VAL A 193 12.65 13.99 -9.24
C VAL A 193 11.40 13.78 -10.09
N PHE A 194 10.36 13.16 -9.54
CA PHE A 194 9.10 12.91 -10.22
C PHE A 194 7.98 13.81 -9.64
N ILE A 195 7.43 14.71 -10.46
CA ILE A 195 6.38 15.66 -10.05
C ILE A 195 5.02 15.17 -10.54
N THR A 196 4.07 14.95 -9.61
CA THR A 196 2.73 14.40 -9.87
C THR A 196 1.61 15.26 -9.29
N GLN A 197 0.38 15.08 -9.76
CA GLN A 197 -0.81 15.69 -9.16
C GLN A 197 -1.04 15.18 -7.72
N SER A 198 -1.43 16.08 -6.80
CA SER A 198 -1.56 15.79 -5.37
C SER A 198 -2.95 16.13 -4.79
N THR A 199 -3.03 17.01 -3.79
CA THR A 199 -3.97 16.81 -2.67
C THR A 199 -5.41 17.21 -2.98
N LEU A 200 -6.31 16.26 -2.73
CA LEU A 200 -7.74 16.45 -2.51
C LEU A 200 -8.10 15.89 -1.12
N GLY A 201 -9.06 16.53 -0.43
CA GLY A 201 -9.51 16.06 0.88
C GLY A 201 -10.55 14.94 0.86
N LEU A 202 -11.18 14.67 -0.29
CA LEU A 202 -11.95 13.44 -0.53
C LEU A 202 -11.04 12.37 -1.19
N PRO A 203 -11.38 11.06 -1.12
CA PRO A 203 -10.45 9.99 -1.50
C PRO A 203 -9.96 10.00 -2.96
N ASP A 204 -10.82 10.39 -3.90
CA ASP A 204 -10.55 10.49 -5.34
C ASP A 204 -11.33 11.66 -5.96
N ARG A 205 -10.90 12.15 -7.14
CA ARG A 205 -11.56 13.22 -7.91
C ARG A 205 -13.05 12.97 -8.17
N ASP A 206 -13.48 11.72 -8.34
CA ASP A 206 -14.86 11.39 -8.67
C ASP A 206 -15.83 11.63 -7.50
N TYR A 207 -15.33 11.75 -6.26
CA TYR A 207 -16.12 12.26 -5.13
C TYR A 207 -16.59 13.70 -5.34
N TYR A 208 -15.87 14.50 -6.13
CA TYR A 208 -16.26 15.85 -6.52
C TYR A 208 -17.16 15.85 -7.77
N LEU A 209 -16.88 14.94 -8.72
CA LEU A 209 -17.41 15.01 -10.09
C LEU A 209 -18.62 14.12 -10.40
N LYS A 210 -18.76 12.94 -9.77
CA LYS A 210 -19.88 12.02 -10.09
C LYS A 210 -21.21 12.54 -9.55
N ASP A 211 -22.28 12.34 -10.33
CA ASP A 211 -23.64 12.79 -10.03
C ASP A 211 -24.46 11.85 -9.10
N ASP A 212 -23.77 11.05 -8.28
CA ASP A 212 -24.38 10.14 -7.32
C ASP A 212 -25.06 10.87 -6.14
N ALA A 213 -26.15 10.31 -5.64
CA ALA A 213 -26.91 10.85 -4.51
C ALA A 213 -26.11 10.82 -3.19
N LYS A 214 -25.39 9.73 -2.91
CA LYS A 214 -24.60 9.64 -1.68
C LYS A 214 -23.34 10.51 -1.75
N LEU A 215 -22.73 10.66 -2.92
CA LEU A 215 -21.63 11.61 -3.12
C LEU A 215 -22.11 13.07 -2.97
N LYS A 216 -23.33 13.42 -3.39
CA LYS A 216 -23.94 14.74 -3.09
C LYS A 216 -24.05 14.99 -1.58
N GLU A 217 -24.58 14.03 -0.81
CA GLU A 217 -24.62 14.13 0.66
C GLU A 217 -23.21 14.31 1.28
N LEU A 218 -22.24 13.51 0.84
CA LEU A 218 -20.87 13.57 1.35
C LEU A 218 -20.19 14.90 1.01
N ARG A 219 -20.43 15.48 -0.17
CA ARG A 219 -19.97 16.84 -0.52
C ARG A 219 -20.57 17.90 0.41
N THR A 220 -21.84 17.79 0.79
CA THR A 220 -22.47 18.70 1.77
C THR A 220 -21.88 18.53 3.18
N ALA A 221 -21.71 17.29 3.64
CA ALA A 221 -21.09 16.99 4.94
C ALA A 221 -19.62 17.45 4.99
N TYR A 222 -18.89 17.36 3.88
CA TYR A 222 -17.50 17.78 3.77
C TYR A 222 -17.33 19.31 3.90
N VAL A 223 -18.22 20.10 3.27
CA VAL A 223 -18.23 21.56 3.47
C VAL A 223 -18.49 21.93 4.93
N ALA A 224 -19.41 21.23 5.61
CA ALA A 224 -19.65 21.43 7.04
C ALA A 224 -18.41 21.06 7.89
N TYR A 225 -17.72 19.98 7.54
CA TYR A 225 -16.48 19.54 8.19
C TYR A 225 -15.33 20.54 8.00
N ILE A 226 -15.11 21.08 6.79
CA ILE A 226 -14.11 22.13 6.56
C ILE A 226 -14.41 23.36 7.43
N ALA A 227 -15.68 23.80 7.48
CA ALA A 227 -16.08 24.93 8.30
C ALA A 227 -15.87 24.67 9.80
N GLN A 228 -16.15 23.45 10.26
CA GLN A 228 -15.90 23.02 11.65
C GLN A 228 -14.40 23.05 11.98
N MET A 229 -13.54 22.49 11.14
CA MET A 229 -12.09 22.45 11.39
C MET A 229 -11.47 23.84 11.39
N LEU A 230 -11.85 24.70 10.43
CA LEU A 230 -11.42 26.11 10.42
C LEU A 230 -11.90 26.87 11.67
N ALA A 231 -13.12 26.61 12.14
CA ALA A 231 -13.64 27.23 13.36
C ALA A 231 -12.93 26.74 14.64
N LEU A 232 -12.61 25.45 14.72
CA LEU A 232 -11.78 24.88 15.79
C LEU A 232 -10.34 25.45 15.77
N GLY A 233 -9.82 25.77 14.58
CA GLY A 233 -8.58 26.51 14.35
C GLY A 233 -8.63 28.01 14.66
N GLY A 234 -9.74 28.53 15.19
CA GLY A 234 -9.88 29.93 15.60
C GLY A 234 -10.42 30.90 14.54
N VAL A 235 -10.79 30.43 13.34
CA VAL A 235 -11.48 31.26 12.35
C VAL A 235 -12.92 31.52 12.83
N ASN A 236 -13.39 32.77 12.80
CA ASN A 236 -14.78 33.06 13.18
C ASN A 236 -15.77 32.30 12.28
N ALA A 237 -16.88 31.82 12.84
CA ALA A 237 -17.78 30.89 12.17
C ALA A 237 -18.33 31.37 10.81
N ALA A 238 -18.58 32.67 10.64
CA ALA A 238 -19.07 33.23 9.38
C ALA A 238 -17.98 33.19 8.28
N THR A 239 -16.74 33.58 8.63
CA THR A 239 -15.60 33.45 7.71
C THR A 239 -15.24 31.98 7.45
N ALA A 240 -15.34 31.11 8.46
CA ALA A 240 -15.08 29.67 8.31
C ALA A 240 -16.05 29.01 7.31
N ALA A 241 -17.35 29.34 7.38
CA ALA A 241 -18.35 28.88 6.41
C ALA A 241 -18.06 29.39 4.98
N GLN A 242 -17.72 30.68 4.83
CA GLN A 242 -17.35 31.26 3.53
C GLN A 242 -16.09 30.58 2.95
N GLN A 243 -15.07 30.36 3.79
CA GLN A 243 -13.83 29.69 3.41
C GLN A 243 -14.06 28.24 3.03
N ALA A 244 -14.93 27.50 3.74
CA ALA A 244 -15.26 26.12 3.41
C ALA A 244 -15.87 25.96 2.01
N HIS A 245 -16.78 26.85 1.61
CA HIS A 245 -17.30 26.89 0.25
C HIS A 245 -16.20 27.22 -0.79
N ALA A 246 -15.26 28.13 -0.46
CA ALA A 246 -14.16 28.48 -1.35
C ALA A 246 -13.13 27.34 -1.51
N VAL A 247 -12.81 26.61 -0.44
CA VAL A 247 -11.95 25.42 -0.46
C VAL A 247 -12.60 24.30 -1.27
N MET A 248 -13.88 24.00 -1.04
CA MET A 248 -14.62 22.99 -1.82
C MET A 248 -14.69 23.35 -3.32
N ALA A 249 -14.88 24.63 -3.66
CA ALA A 249 -14.86 25.07 -5.06
C ALA A 249 -13.48 24.89 -5.70
N PHE A 250 -12.41 25.30 -5.01
CA PHE A 250 -11.02 25.11 -5.45
C PHE A 250 -10.67 23.64 -5.66
N GLU A 251 -11.01 22.76 -4.70
CA GLU A 251 -10.79 21.32 -4.83
C GLU A 251 -11.64 20.67 -5.94
N THR A 252 -12.85 21.19 -6.19
CA THR A 252 -13.69 20.70 -7.30
C THR A 252 -13.05 20.97 -8.65
N GLU A 253 -12.48 22.16 -8.86
CA GLU A 253 -11.79 22.49 -10.11
C GLU A 253 -10.42 21.82 -10.22
N ALA A 254 -9.72 21.61 -9.09
CA ALA A 254 -8.53 20.75 -9.06
C ALA A 254 -8.87 19.30 -9.47
N ALA A 255 -9.96 18.75 -8.95
CA ALA A 255 -10.46 17.42 -9.32
C ALA A 255 -10.81 17.32 -10.82
N ARG A 256 -11.29 18.39 -11.47
CA ARG A 256 -11.47 18.40 -12.94
C ARG A 256 -10.16 18.26 -13.69
N ALA A 257 -9.16 19.08 -13.33
CA ALA A 257 -7.84 19.09 -13.96
C ALA A 257 -7.09 17.76 -13.79
N GLN A 258 -7.25 17.12 -12.63
CA GLN A 258 -6.65 15.82 -12.31
C GLN A 258 -7.10 14.71 -13.26
N TRP A 259 -6.16 13.80 -13.57
CA TRP A 259 -6.43 12.55 -14.30
C TRP A 259 -7.13 11.52 -13.39
N SER A 260 -7.96 10.67 -13.99
CA SER A 260 -8.64 9.54 -13.35
C SER A 260 -7.72 8.35 -13.11
N LEU A 261 -8.10 7.50 -12.15
CA LEU A 261 -7.29 6.38 -11.66
C LEU A 261 -6.79 5.46 -12.77
N GLU A 262 -7.65 5.03 -13.69
CA GLU A 262 -7.25 4.19 -14.83
C GLU A 262 -6.26 4.86 -15.78
N ARG A 263 -6.28 6.19 -15.91
CA ARG A 263 -5.34 6.94 -16.74
C ARG A 263 -3.99 7.15 -16.04
N ARG A 264 -3.99 7.35 -14.72
CA ARG A 264 -2.76 7.53 -13.91
C ARG A 264 -1.88 6.27 -13.88
N ARG A 265 -2.47 5.08 -14.06
CA ARG A 265 -1.72 3.81 -14.14
C ARG A 265 -0.79 3.71 -15.35
N ASP A 266 -1.00 4.47 -16.43
CA ASP A 266 -0.17 4.32 -17.63
C ASP A 266 1.25 4.89 -17.42
N VAL A 267 2.18 4.01 -17.08
CA VAL A 267 3.61 4.32 -16.84
C VAL A 267 4.30 4.96 -18.04
N SER A 268 3.77 4.79 -19.26
CA SER A 268 4.28 5.45 -20.47
C SER A 268 3.72 6.87 -20.62
N ALA A 269 2.49 7.13 -20.17
CA ALA A 269 1.86 8.45 -20.24
C ALA A 269 2.34 9.41 -19.14
N ILE A 270 2.73 8.88 -17.97
CA ILE A 270 3.26 9.66 -16.83
C ILE A 270 4.79 9.82 -16.86
N TYR A 271 5.52 9.14 -17.75
CA TYR A 271 6.97 9.28 -17.82
C TYR A 271 7.41 10.36 -18.82
N ASN A 272 7.41 11.63 -18.37
CA ASN A 272 7.79 12.77 -19.21
C ASN A 272 9.02 13.51 -18.67
N PRO A 273 10.26 13.07 -18.97
CA PRO A 273 11.47 13.81 -18.64
C PRO A 273 11.47 15.23 -19.20
N ARG A 274 11.83 16.21 -18.37
CA ARG A 274 11.93 17.63 -18.69
C ARG A 274 13.10 18.25 -17.94
N SER A 275 13.69 19.30 -18.50
CA SER A 275 14.52 20.20 -17.69
C SER A 275 13.65 21.16 -16.87
N LYS A 276 14.18 21.69 -15.77
CA LYS A 276 13.49 22.71 -14.96
C LYS A 276 13.08 23.96 -15.78
N PRO A 277 13.91 24.49 -16.71
CA PRO A 277 13.46 25.51 -17.67
C PRO A 277 12.28 25.09 -18.56
N GLN A 278 12.18 23.81 -18.94
CA GLN A 278 11.03 23.29 -19.68
C GLN A 278 9.78 23.19 -18.79
N LEU A 279 9.90 22.85 -17.49
CA LEU A 279 8.79 22.92 -16.54
C LEU A 279 8.27 24.36 -16.39
N LEU A 280 9.17 25.32 -16.17
CA LEU A 280 8.83 26.75 -16.04
C LEU A 280 8.10 27.30 -17.28
N ALA A 281 8.47 26.83 -18.48
CA ALA A 281 7.81 27.20 -19.74
C ALA A 281 6.52 26.40 -20.00
N PHE A 282 6.41 25.17 -19.50
CA PHE A 282 5.27 24.28 -19.73
C PHE A 282 4.10 24.55 -18.78
N ALA A 283 4.36 24.81 -17.50
CA ALA A 283 3.33 25.04 -16.48
C ALA A 283 3.51 26.41 -15.79
N PRO A 284 3.38 27.53 -16.55
CA PRO A 284 3.53 28.88 -15.99
C PRO A 284 2.41 29.20 -15.00
N GLY A 285 2.69 30.13 -14.07
CA GLY A 285 1.74 30.61 -13.07
C GLY A 285 1.92 30.01 -11.66
N PHE A 286 2.58 28.85 -11.54
CA PHE A 286 3.03 28.32 -10.26
C PHE A 286 4.50 28.72 -9.98
N PRO A 287 4.84 29.24 -8.78
CA PRO A 287 6.22 29.52 -8.37
C PRO A 287 7.03 28.24 -8.06
N TRP A 288 7.43 27.53 -9.13
CA TRP A 288 8.15 26.25 -9.03
C TRP A 288 9.50 26.33 -8.30
N GLN A 289 10.20 27.47 -8.36
CA GLN A 289 11.48 27.64 -7.67
C GLN A 289 11.27 27.65 -6.15
N GLU A 290 10.32 28.45 -5.68
CA GLU A 290 9.99 28.61 -4.27
C GLU A 290 9.38 27.34 -3.66
N PHE A 291 8.73 26.50 -4.47
CA PHE A 291 8.28 25.15 -4.11
C PHE A 291 9.42 24.13 -4.00
N LEU A 292 10.37 24.14 -4.94
CA LEU A 292 11.50 23.20 -4.92
C LEU A 292 12.57 23.57 -3.86
N GLU A 293 12.66 24.83 -3.44
CA GLU A 293 13.58 25.31 -2.40
C GLU A 293 13.48 24.56 -1.05
N PRO A 294 12.34 24.55 -0.34
CA PRO A 294 12.19 23.85 0.95
C PRO A 294 12.29 22.32 0.83
N LEU A 295 11.99 21.75 -0.35
CA LEU A 295 12.26 20.35 -0.66
C LEU A 295 13.76 20.03 -0.78
N ASN A 296 14.67 21.02 -0.67
CA ASN A 296 16.09 20.91 -1.03
C ASN A 296 16.35 20.52 -2.50
N LEU A 297 15.35 20.67 -3.37
CA LEU A 297 15.39 20.37 -4.80
C LEU A 297 15.59 21.61 -5.67
N GLY A 298 15.67 22.81 -5.09
CA GLY A 298 15.76 24.09 -5.82
C GLY A 298 16.94 24.21 -6.80
N ALA A 299 17.99 23.38 -6.65
CA ALA A 299 19.13 23.29 -7.54
C ALA A 299 19.04 22.16 -8.59
N ARG A 300 17.99 21.33 -8.59
CA ARG A 300 17.80 20.26 -9.59
C ARG A 300 17.34 20.84 -10.92
N GLU A 301 18.01 20.43 -11.99
CA GLU A 301 17.70 20.85 -13.36
C GLU A 301 17.07 19.73 -14.20
N ASP A 302 17.14 18.46 -13.76
CA ASP A 302 16.51 17.30 -14.40
C ASP A 302 15.32 16.76 -13.59
N LEU A 303 14.16 16.70 -14.24
CA LEU A 303 12.87 16.36 -13.65
C LEU A 303 12.11 15.36 -14.54
N VAL A 304 11.13 14.65 -13.97
CA VAL A 304 10.12 13.88 -14.70
C VAL A 304 8.76 14.44 -14.29
N LEU A 305 7.90 14.75 -15.27
CA LEU A 305 6.55 15.23 -15.02
C LEU A 305 5.54 14.10 -15.28
N GLY A 306 4.67 13.85 -14.31
CA GLY A 306 3.61 12.86 -14.35
C GLY A 306 2.47 13.25 -15.30
N GLU A 307 1.34 13.60 -14.72
CA GLU A 307 0.07 13.85 -15.40
C GLU A 307 0.08 15.20 -16.15
N LEU A 308 0.79 15.30 -17.28
CA LEU A 308 1.13 16.57 -17.96
C LEU A 308 0.01 17.63 -18.01
N SER A 309 -1.21 17.27 -18.41
CA SER A 309 -2.30 18.27 -18.46
C SER A 309 -2.74 18.71 -17.06
N ALA A 310 -2.78 17.81 -16.07
CA ALA A 310 -3.03 18.19 -14.69
C ALA A 310 -1.92 19.09 -14.15
N ILE A 311 -0.65 18.83 -14.45
CA ILE A 311 0.48 19.70 -14.07
C ILE A 311 0.32 21.12 -14.63
N HIS A 312 -0.04 21.26 -15.91
CA HIS A 312 -0.35 22.54 -16.55
C HIS A 312 -1.59 23.22 -15.92
N ASP A 313 -2.71 22.51 -15.86
CA ASP A 313 -4.01 23.06 -15.50
C ASP A 313 -4.09 23.42 -14.00
N LEU A 314 -3.44 22.65 -13.12
CA LEU A 314 -3.33 22.96 -11.69
C LEU A 314 -2.41 24.17 -11.43
N ALA A 315 -1.37 24.38 -12.24
CA ALA A 315 -0.52 25.58 -12.13
C ALA A 315 -1.29 26.84 -12.56
N ALA A 316 -2.08 26.74 -13.63
CA ALA A 316 -3.00 27.78 -14.05
C ALA A 316 -4.11 28.05 -13.01
N LEU A 317 -4.67 27.00 -12.39
CA LEU A 317 -5.67 27.11 -11.31
C LEU A 317 -5.09 27.82 -10.08
N PHE A 318 -3.87 27.46 -9.65
CA PHE A 318 -3.18 28.12 -8.55
C PHE A 318 -3.02 29.63 -8.81
N ALA A 319 -2.53 30.00 -10.00
CA ALA A 319 -2.34 31.40 -10.39
C ALA A 319 -3.63 32.24 -10.39
N GLN A 320 -4.77 31.60 -10.70
CA GLN A 320 -6.09 32.23 -10.70
C GLN A 320 -6.77 32.24 -9.32
N THR A 321 -6.30 31.42 -8.37
CA THR A 321 -6.95 31.26 -7.07
C THR A 321 -6.50 32.37 -6.09
N PRO A 322 -7.43 33.10 -5.44
CA PRO A 322 -7.05 34.12 -4.47
C PRO A 322 -6.20 33.55 -3.32
N PRO A 323 -5.10 34.22 -2.91
CA PRO A 323 -4.25 33.79 -1.79
C PRO A 323 -4.99 33.56 -0.46
N ALA A 324 -6.17 34.15 -0.27
CA ALA A 324 -7.04 33.88 0.88
C ALA A 324 -7.67 32.47 0.84
N THR A 325 -8.06 31.98 -0.33
CA THR A 325 -8.59 30.62 -0.52
C THR A 325 -7.48 29.59 -0.34
N LEU A 326 -6.29 29.85 -0.89
CA LEU A 326 -5.12 28.96 -0.75
C LEU A 326 -4.64 28.87 0.72
N ARG A 327 -4.66 29.98 1.47
CA ARG A 327 -4.45 29.93 2.93
C ARG A 327 -5.52 29.12 3.67
N ALA A 328 -6.78 29.25 3.28
CA ALA A 328 -7.87 28.48 3.89
C ALA A 328 -7.73 26.97 3.61
N PHE A 329 -7.33 26.60 2.38
CA PHE A 329 -6.97 25.24 2.00
C PHE A 329 -5.83 24.70 2.87
N LEU A 330 -4.70 25.43 2.98
CA LEU A 330 -3.59 25.05 3.86
C LEU A 330 -4.00 24.92 5.33
N THR A 331 -4.77 25.88 5.85
CA THR A 331 -5.23 25.87 7.25
C THR A 331 -6.12 24.67 7.52
N PHE A 332 -7.08 24.39 6.63
CA PHE A 332 -7.93 23.21 6.72
C PHE A 332 -7.11 21.93 6.67
N HIS A 333 -6.26 21.75 5.64
CA HIS A 333 -5.51 20.51 5.44
C HIS A 333 -4.47 20.25 6.53
N TYR A 334 -3.81 21.27 7.06
CA TYR A 334 -2.92 21.13 8.21
C TYR A 334 -3.68 20.62 9.44
N LEU A 335 -4.81 21.24 9.79
CA LEU A 335 -5.64 20.80 10.92
C LEU A 335 -6.25 19.41 10.68
N ASN A 336 -6.54 19.07 9.42
CA ASN A 336 -7.06 17.77 8.98
C ASN A 336 -6.01 16.65 9.15
N SER A 337 -4.79 16.85 8.62
CA SER A 337 -3.70 15.86 8.70
C SER A 337 -3.19 15.67 10.13
N HIS A 338 -3.25 16.71 10.96
CA HIS A 338 -2.81 16.66 12.36
C HIS A 338 -3.93 16.29 13.36
N ALA A 339 -5.16 16.05 12.92
CA ALA A 339 -6.34 15.92 13.80
C ALA A 339 -6.18 14.89 14.93
N ALA A 340 -5.50 13.76 14.69
CA ALA A 340 -5.26 12.71 15.70
C ALA A 340 -4.19 13.08 16.76
N TYR A 341 -3.36 14.08 16.48
CA TYR A 341 -2.29 14.61 17.34
C TYR A 341 -2.72 15.89 18.09
N LEU A 342 -3.89 16.42 17.75
CA LEU A 342 -4.50 17.61 18.33
C LEU A 342 -5.53 17.25 19.42
N PRO A 343 -6.02 18.22 20.21
CA PRO A 343 -7.11 18.03 21.15
C PRO A 343 -8.30 17.26 20.58
N LYS A 344 -8.95 16.45 21.40
CA LYS A 344 -10.00 15.47 21.05
C LYS A 344 -11.12 16.05 20.18
N ARG A 345 -11.45 17.33 20.33
CA ARG A 345 -12.42 18.04 19.47
C ARG A 345 -12.07 18.06 17.97
N PHE A 346 -10.78 17.97 17.61
CA PHE A 346 -10.32 17.81 16.23
C PHE A 346 -10.39 16.34 15.79
N ASP A 347 -9.88 15.42 16.62
CA ASP A 347 -9.92 13.97 16.38
C ASP A 347 -11.35 13.44 16.17
N ASP A 348 -12.29 13.90 17.01
CA ASP A 348 -13.72 13.57 16.93
C ASP A 348 -14.39 14.17 15.69
N ALA A 349 -14.00 15.38 15.27
CA ALA A 349 -14.54 16.01 14.04
C ALA A 349 -14.06 15.26 12.79
N HIS A 350 -12.77 14.95 12.73
CA HIS A 350 -12.16 14.14 11.67
C HIS A 350 -12.80 12.74 11.62
N PHE A 351 -13.00 12.10 12.78
CA PHE A 351 -13.66 10.80 12.87
C PHE A 351 -15.14 10.84 12.46
N ALA A 352 -15.90 11.88 12.85
CA ALA A 352 -17.30 12.04 12.44
C ALA A 352 -17.44 12.14 10.91
N PHE A 353 -16.50 12.79 10.22
CA PHE A 353 -16.51 12.84 8.76
C PHE A 353 -15.93 11.57 8.10
N TYR A 354 -14.64 11.27 8.26
CA TYR A 354 -13.98 10.18 7.53
C TYR A 354 -14.33 8.78 8.07
N GLY A 355 -14.54 8.65 9.38
CA GLY A 355 -14.93 7.39 10.01
C GLY A 355 -16.41 7.12 9.82
N GLN A 356 -17.26 7.94 10.44
CA GLN A 356 -18.71 7.72 10.46
C GLN A 356 -19.39 8.05 9.14
N ALA A 357 -19.34 9.31 8.65
CA ALA A 357 -20.11 9.72 7.48
C ALA A 357 -19.64 9.05 6.17
N MET A 358 -18.32 8.99 5.94
CA MET A 358 -17.73 8.43 4.73
C MET A 358 -17.64 6.90 4.76
N ARG A 359 -17.00 6.32 5.78
CA ARG A 359 -16.70 4.87 5.85
C ARG A 359 -17.75 4.04 6.58
N GLY A 360 -18.69 4.67 7.30
CA GLY A 360 -19.72 3.98 8.07
C GLY A 360 -19.22 3.34 9.38
N GLN A 361 -18.00 3.65 9.82
CA GLN A 361 -17.36 3.11 11.03
C GLN A 361 -18.02 3.70 12.29
N PRO A 362 -18.69 2.91 13.16
CA PRO A 362 -19.44 3.48 14.29
C PRO A 362 -18.59 4.15 15.38
N GLN A 363 -17.43 3.59 15.72
CA GLN A 363 -16.56 4.02 16.83
C GLN A 363 -15.13 4.30 16.37
N GLN A 364 -14.49 5.27 17.02
CA GLN A 364 -13.07 5.60 16.83
C GLN A 364 -12.21 4.41 17.29
N ARG A 365 -11.08 4.14 16.61
CA ARG A 365 -10.12 3.11 17.08
C ARG A 365 -9.50 3.53 18.41
N GLU A 366 -9.31 2.56 19.30
CA GLU A 366 -8.66 2.77 20.59
C GLU A 366 -7.34 3.52 20.43
N ARG A 367 -7.04 4.45 21.34
CA ARG A 367 -5.90 5.37 21.17
C ARG A 367 -4.58 4.63 21.02
N TRP A 368 -4.37 3.54 21.77
CA TRP A 368 -3.17 2.73 21.67
C TRP A 368 -2.96 2.12 20.27
N LYS A 369 -4.02 1.65 19.59
CA LYS A 369 -3.93 1.12 18.21
C LYS A 369 -3.47 2.19 17.21
N ARG A 370 -3.88 3.44 17.45
CA ARG A 370 -3.49 4.61 16.64
C ARG A 370 -2.07 5.10 16.98
N GLY A 371 -1.66 4.96 18.24
CA GLY A 371 -0.29 5.21 18.68
C GLY A 371 0.70 4.19 18.10
N VAL A 372 0.31 2.93 17.99
CA VAL A 372 1.08 1.89 17.27
C VAL A 372 1.29 2.29 15.81
N ASP A 373 0.24 2.67 15.08
CA ASP A 373 0.37 3.13 13.69
C ASP A 373 1.28 4.37 13.56
N ALA A 374 1.18 5.31 14.52
CA ALA A 374 1.97 6.54 14.51
C ALA A 374 3.46 6.29 14.81
N VAL A 375 3.77 5.31 15.68
CA VAL A 375 5.15 4.83 15.88
C VAL A 375 5.66 4.09 14.63
N ASP A 376 4.84 3.26 13.99
CA ASP A 376 5.22 2.53 12.77
C ASP A 376 5.53 3.50 11.61
N ALA A 377 4.70 4.52 11.41
CA ALA A 377 4.90 5.57 10.41
C ALA A 377 6.10 6.48 10.70
N ALA A 378 6.58 6.56 11.94
CA ALA A 378 7.71 7.40 12.33
C ALA A 378 9.05 6.65 12.40
N ILE A 379 9.04 5.43 12.94
CA ILE A 379 10.24 4.63 13.27
C ILE A 379 10.03 3.11 13.10
N GLY A 380 9.07 2.70 12.28
CA GLY A 380 8.61 1.31 12.15
C GLY A 380 9.68 0.30 11.76
N GLU A 381 10.73 0.67 11.03
CA GLU A 381 11.78 -0.31 10.73
C GLU A 381 12.61 -0.70 11.98
N THR A 382 12.74 0.21 12.96
CA THR A 382 13.38 -0.11 14.24
C THR A 382 12.51 -1.07 15.06
N VAL A 383 11.20 -0.85 15.07
CA VAL A 383 10.22 -1.79 15.65
C VAL A 383 10.30 -3.14 14.94
N GLY A 384 10.40 -3.15 13.61
CA GLY A 384 10.44 -4.35 12.78
C GLY A 384 11.63 -5.25 13.06
N ARG A 385 12.78 -4.66 13.40
CA ARG A 385 13.97 -5.40 13.85
C ARG A 385 13.71 -6.22 15.11
N VAL A 386 12.94 -5.67 16.06
CA VAL A 386 12.53 -6.39 17.28
C VAL A 386 11.43 -7.41 16.96
N TYR A 387 10.46 -7.02 16.13
CA TYR A 387 9.35 -7.88 15.71
C TYR A 387 9.82 -9.19 15.09
N VAL A 388 10.75 -9.15 14.12
CA VAL A 388 11.23 -10.40 13.49
C VAL A 388 12.10 -11.25 14.40
N ALA A 389 12.85 -10.63 15.32
CA ALA A 389 13.64 -11.35 16.33
C ALA A 389 12.77 -12.12 17.33
N GLN A 390 11.52 -11.69 17.55
CA GLN A 390 10.57 -12.32 18.47
C GLN A 390 9.57 -13.25 17.77
N TYR A 391 9.09 -12.90 16.57
CA TYR A 391 7.89 -13.50 15.98
C TYR A 391 8.07 -14.15 14.60
N PHE A 392 9.27 -14.11 13.99
CA PHE A 392 9.49 -14.68 12.65
C PHE A 392 10.55 -15.81 12.64
N PRO A 393 10.14 -17.09 12.71
CA PRO A 393 11.08 -18.21 12.78
C PRO A 393 11.78 -18.46 11.41
N PRO A 394 13.08 -18.79 11.38
CA PRO A 394 13.83 -19.00 10.13
C PRO A 394 13.26 -20.08 9.19
N GLU A 395 12.55 -21.08 9.73
CA GLU A 395 11.89 -22.12 8.94
C GLU A 395 10.85 -21.55 7.95
N SER A 396 10.11 -20.51 8.35
CA SER A 396 9.14 -19.84 7.49
C SER A 396 9.81 -19.17 6.29
N LYS A 397 11.01 -18.59 6.46
CA LYS A 397 11.79 -18.02 5.35
C LYS A 397 12.23 -19.11 4.36
N ALA A 398 12.65 -20.27 4.85
CA ALA A 398 13.02 -21.40 4.00
C ALA A 398 11.83 -22.02 3.24
N LYS A 399 10.69 -22.24 3.91
CA LYS A 399 9.45 -22.72 3.25
C LYS A 399 8.93 -21.73 2.20
N MET A 400 9.01 -20.42 2.47
CA MET A 400 8.66 -19.38 1.50
C MET A 400 9.63 -19.32 0.31
N GLN A 401 10.92 -19.55 0.52
CA GLN A 401 11.89 -19.66 -0.59
C GLN A 401 11.55 -20.85 -1.52
N GLN A 402 11.09 -21.97 -0.97
CA GLN A 402 10.62 -23.09 -1.79
C GLN A 402 9.34 -22.71 -2.59
N LEU A 403 8.34 -22.13 -1.92
CA LEU A 403 7.10 -21.68 -2.58
C LEU A 403 7.39 -20.74 -3.75
N VAL A 404 8.27 -19.74 -3.58
CA VAL A 404 8.68 -18.83 -4.66
C VAL A 404 9.40 -19.58 -5.79
N GLY A 405 10.21 -20.59 -5.48
CA GLY A 405 10.85 -21.45 -6.48
C GLY A 405 9.84 -22.24 -7.32
N ASP A 406 8.87 -22.89 -6.66
CA ASP A 406 7.81 -23.65 -7.31
C ASP A 406 6.89 -22.75 -8.16
N LEU A 407 6.56 -21.54 -7.68
CA LEU A 407 5.82 -20.51 -8.43
C LEU A 407 6.57 -20.01 -9.68
N ARG A 408 7.90 -19.84 -9.60
CA ARG A 408 8.72 -19.45 -10.76
C ARG A 408 8.85 -20.58 -11.78
N ALA A 409 8.93 -21.84 -11.33
CA ALA A 409 8.88 -23.00 -12.22
C ALA A 409 7.53 -23.09 -12.96
N ALA A 410 6.42 -22.93 -12.23
CA ALA A 410 5.07 -22.88 -12.79
C ALA A 410 4.91 -21.81 -13.88
N LEU A 411 5.35 -20.57 -13.64
CA LEU A 411 5.27 -19.54 -14.69
C LEU A 411 6.15 -19.87 -15.90
N SER A 412 7.34 -20.45 -15.69
CA SER A 412 8.23 -20.87 -16.78
C SER A 412 7.54 -21.89 -17.70
N GLU A 413 6.96 -22.95 -17.14
CA GLU A 413 6.24 -23.97 -17.92
C GLU A 413 5.01 -23.40 -18.63
N ARG A 414 4.30 -22.45 -17.99
CA ARG A 414 3.14 -21.78 -18.58
C ARG A 414 3.50 -20.83 -19.72
N LEU A 415 4.59 -20.05 -19.59
CA LEU A 415 5.13 -19.21 -20.67
C LEU A 415 5.45 -20.05 -21.91
N ASP A 416 6.08 -21.21 -21.74
CA ASP A 416 6.33 -22.15 -22.85
C ASP A 416 5.04 -22.70 -23.45
N ALA A 417 4.00 -22.94 -22.65
CA ALA A 417 2.70 -23.43 -23.10
C ALA A 417 1.80 -22.37 -23.80
N LEU A 418 2.06 -21.05 -23.67
CA LEU A 418 1.17 -20.03 -24.25
C LEU A 418 1.02 -20.16 -25.78
N ASP A 419 -0.23 -20.28 -26.26
CA ASP A 419 -0.58 -20.42 -27.68
C ASP A 419 -0.43 -19.11 -28.48
N TRP A 420 -0.41 -17.97 -27.77
CA TRP A 420 -0.67 -16.65 -28.34
C TRP A 420 0.53 -15.74 -28.45
N MET A 421 1.63 -16.07 -27.78
CA MET A 421 2.85 -15.26 -27.70
C MET A 421 3.96 -15.84 -28.59
N GLY A 422 4.60 -15.00 -29.41
CA GLY A 422 5.74 -15.37 -30.24
C GLY A 422 7.00 -15.77 -29.44
N PRO A 423 7.90 -16.59 -30.03
CA PRO A 423 9.08 -17.11 -29.35
C PRO A 423 10.07 -16.01 -28.91
N GLU A 424 10.11 -14.88 -29.61
CA GLU A 424 10.89 -13.70 -29.26
C GLU A 424 10.42 -13.10 -27.92
N THR A 425 9.14 -12.75 -27.82
CA THR A 425 8.54 -12.22 -26.58
C THR A 425 8.59 -13.25 -25.44
N LYS A 426 8.43 -14.56 -25.72
CA LYS A 426 8.64 -15.62 -24.71
C LYS A 426 10.07 -15.65 -24.17
N THR A 427 11.07 -15.47 -25.04
CA THR A 427 12.48 -15.42 -24.62
C THR A 427 12.72 -14.24 -23.67
N ARG A 428 12.21 -13.04 -24.01
CA ARG A 428 12.28 -11.86 -23.12
C ARG A 428 11.49 -12.05 -21.81
N ALA A 429 10.35 -12.73 -21.85
CA ALA A 429 9.57 -13.05 -20.65
C ALA A 429 10.33 -14.00 -19.70
N HIS A 430 11.01 -15.03 -20.23
CA HIS A 430 11.90 -15.91 -19.47
C HIS A 430 13.13 -15.17 -18.92
N GLU A 431 13.75 -14.27 -19.70
CA GLU A 431 14.85 -13.42 -19.22
C GLU A 431 14.40 -12.53 -18.05
N LYS A 432 13.20 -11.94 -18.14
CA LYS A 432 12.62 -11.17 -17.03
C LYS A 432 12.35 -12.06 -15.81
N LEU A 433 11.73 -13.22 -16.02
CA LEU A 433 11.42 -14.20 -14.97
C LEU A 433 12.70 -14.74 -14.28
N ALA A 434 13.80 -14.88 -15.00
CA ALA A 434 15.10 -15.23 -14.44
C ALA A 434 15.67 -14.10 -13.57
N ALA A 435 15.49 -12.84 -13.99
CA ALA A 435 15.99 -11.66 -13.28
C ALA A 435 15.20 -11.26 -12.03
N PHE A 436 14.00 -11.82 -11.79
CA PHE A 436 13.22 -11.54 -10.57
C PHE A 436 14.05 -11.76 -9.30
N THR A 437 14.11 -10.73 -8.44
CA THR A 437 14.66 -10.86 -7.08
C THR A 437 13.52 -11.03 -6.05
N THR A 438 13.85 -11.47 -4.84
CA THR A 438 12.83 -11.89 -3.85
C THR A 438 13.27 -11.53 -2.43
N LYS A 439 12.44 -10.76 -1.73
CA LYS A 439 12.66 -10.25 -0.38
C LYS A 439 11.66 -10.89 0.58
N ILE A 440 12.14 -11.61 1.60
CA ILE A 440 11.28 -12.43 2.50
C ILE A 440 11.61 -12.13 3.97
N GLY A 441 10.57 -11.80 4.74
CA GLY A 441 10.62 -11.52 6.16
C GLY A 441 11.01 -10.08 6.50
N TYR A 442 12.27 -9.73 6.23
CA TYR A 442 12.89 -8.49 6.73
C TYR A 442 14.13 -8.09 5.89
N PRO A 443 14.55 -6.81 5.93
CA PRO A 443 15.75 -6.34 5.28
C PRO A 443 17.03 -6.83 5.98
N ASP A 444 18.08 -7.12 5.20
CA ASP A 444 19.38 -7.55 5.73
C ASP A 444 20.23 -6.38 6.26
N LYS A 445 19.91 -5.14 5.84
CA LYS A 445 20.41 -3.88 6.40
C LYS A 445 19.27 -3.18 7.15
N TRP A 446 19.55 -2.63 8.31
CA TRP A 446 18.58 -1.82 9.06
C TRP A 446 18.94 -0.36 8.97
N LYS A 447 17.95 0.49 8.72
CA LYS A 447 18.10 1.94 8.61
C LYS A 447 18.35 2.54 10.02
N ASP A 448 19.26 3.51 10.12
CA ASP A 448 19.70 4.17 11.35
C ASP A 448 18.89 5.44 11.62
N TYR A 449 18.34 5.52 12.84
CA TYR A 449 17.50 6.60 13.32
C TYR A 449 18.23 7.55 14.28
N SER A 450 19.55 7.42 14.45
CA SER A 450 20.36 8.18 15.42
C SER A 450 20.19 9.71 15.34
N ALA A 451 19.91 10.26 14.15
CA ALA A 451 19.66 11.69 13.93
C ALA A 451 18.20 12.15 14.19
N LEU A 452 17.25 11.23 14.43
CA LEU A 452 15.85 11.57 14.68
C LEU A 452 15.60 11.87 16.17
N VAL A 453 15.46 13.15 16.51
CA VAL A 453 15.20 13.58 17.89
C VAL A 453 13.72 13.38 18.23
N ILE A 454 13.42 12.39 19.08
CA ILE A 454 12.09 12.19 19.68
C ILE A 454 12.03 12.78 21.09
N ARG A 455 10.91 13.42 21.43
CA ARG A 455 10.65 14.09 22.72
C ARG A 455 9.29 13.67 23.28
N ARG A 456 9.24 13.32 24.56
CA ARG A 456 8.03 12.80 25.23
C ARG A 456 6.90 13.84 25.37
N ASP A 457 7.23 15.13 25.33
CA ASP A 457 6.36 16.27 25.62
C ASP A 457 5.91 17.05 24.36
N ASP A 458 6.36 16.65 23.17
CA ASP A 458 6.24 17.41 21.92
C ASP A 458 5.80 16.52 20.74
N LEU A 459 4.54 16.06 20.77
CA LEU A 459 3.97 15.16 19.77
C LEU A 459 3.94 15.78 18.36
N ILE A 460 3.43 17.01 18.21
CA ILE A 460 3.38 17.70 16.90
C ILE A 460 4.80 17.91 16.36
N GLY A 461 5.76 18.29 17.21
CA GLY A 461 7.16 18.38 16.82
C GLY A 461 7.79 17.02 16.48
N ASN A 462 7.39 15.91 17.11
CA ASN A 462 7.83 14.56 16.73
C ASN A 462 7.31 14.19 15.33
N VAL A 463 6.03 14.46 15.04
CA VAL A 463 5.43 14.24 13.71
C VAL A 463 6.17 15.05 12.65
N ARG A 464 6.40 16.35 12.89
CA ARG A 464 7.16 17.21 11.97
C ARG A 464 8.60 16.72 11.81
N ARG A 465 9.32 16.45 12.90
CA ARG A 465 10.72 15.94 12.84
C ARG A 465 10.81 14.61 12.09
N ALA A 466 9.86 13.70 12.26
CA ALA A 466 9.82 12.45 11.50
C ALA A 466 9.61 12.69 10.00
N ALA A 467 8.70 13.60 9.62
CA ALA A 467 8.46 13.95 8.21
C ALA A 467 9.67 14.65 7.57
N GLU A 468 10.24 15.66 8.24
CA GLU A 468 11.47 16.35 7.84
C GLU A 468 12.63 15.35 7.65
N TRP A 469 12.78 14.41 8.59
CA TRP A 469 13.86 13.43 8.58
C TRP A 469 13.71 12.43 7.43
N HIS A 470 12.51 11.87 7.20
CA HIS A 470 12.26 10.97 6.07
C HIS A 470 12.51 11.66 4.72
N TRP A 471 12.03 12.90 4.58
CA TRP A 471 12.26 13.69 3.37
C TRP A 471 13.74 13.96 3.12
N ASN A 472 14.46 14.41 4.16
CA ASN A 472 15.89 14.68 4.06
C ASN A 472 16.69 13.43 3.70
N TYR A 473 16.23 12.23 4.05
CA TYR A 473 16.83 11.01 3.49
C TYR A 473 16.56 10.83 1.99
N GLN A 474 15.31 10.99 1.53
CA GLN A 474 15.00 10.85 0.10
C GLN A 474 15.90 11.76 -0.75
N VAL A 475 16.18 12.98 -0.27
CA VAL A 475 17.11 13.93 -0.89
C VAL A 475 18.57 13.45 -0.77
N ALA A 476 19.00 12.97 0.39
CA ALA A 476 20.38 12.50 0.59
C ALA A 476 20.77 11.30 -0.30
N ARG A 477 19.81 10.45 -0.69
CA ARG A 477 20.03 9.35 -1.65
C ARG A 477 19.94 9.77 -3.12
N LEU A 478 19.40 10.95 -3.45
CA LEU A 478 19.05 11.36 -4.83
C LEU A 478 20.25 11.31 -5.81
N ASP A 479 21.43 11.70 -5.37
CA ASP A 479 22.68 11.66 -6.15
C ASP A 479 23.57 10.44 -5.82
N GLN A 480 23.01 9.42 -5.17
CA GLN A 480 23.65 8.11 -4.94
C GLN A 480 23.10 7.07 -5.93
N PRO A 481 23.82 5.94 -6.14
CA PRO A 481 23.25 4.79 -6.82
C PRO A 481 22.02 4.24 -6.08
N VAL A 482 21.06 3.69 -6.81
CA VAL A 482 19.86 3.07 -6.24
C VAL A 482 20.24 1.86 -5.39
N ASP A 483 19.90 1.89 -4.09
CA ASP A 483 20.15 0.76 -3.18
C ASP A 483 19.00 -0.24 -3.28
N LYS A 484 19.16 -1.22 -4.19
CA LYS A 484 18.18 -2.29 -4.40
C LYS A 484 18.01 -3.23 -3.19
N SER A 485 18.71 -3.02 -2.06
CA SER A 485 18.44 -3.74 -0.80
C SER A 485 17.43 -3.06 0.13
N GLU A 486 16.98 -1.83 -0.16
CA GLU A 486 15.94 -1.14 0.62
C GLU A 486 14.57 -1.82 0.52
N TRP A 487 13.72 -1.62 1.53
CA TRP A 487 12.34 -2.09 1.57
C TRP A 487 11.40 -0.89 1.75
N ASP A 488 10.27 -0.91 1.03
CA ASP A 488 9.21 0.11 1.06
C ASP A 488 8.16 -0.18 2.16
N LEU A 489 8.09 -1.43 2.66
CA LEU A 489 7.20 -1.86 3.76
C LEU A 489 7.98 -2.35 4.99
N THR A 490 7.41 -2.13 6.18
CA THR A 490 7.97 -2.64 7.45
C THR A 490 7.69 -4.13 7.64
N PRO A 491 8.56 -4.92 8.30
CA PRO A 491 8.36 -6.37 8.53
C PRO A 491 7.03 -6.76 9.19
N GLN A 492 6.45 -5.88 9.99
CA GLN A 492 5.18 -6.05 10.71
C GLN A 492 3.93 -5.71 9.87
N THR A 493 4.10 -5.14 8.68
CA THR A 493 3.01 -4.80 7.75
C THR A 493 2.31 -6.04 7.21
N ILE A 494 0.97 -6.02 7.15
CA ILE A 494 0.16 -7.09 6.53
C ILE A 494 -0.13 -6.73 5.07
N ASN A 495 0.88 -6.85 4.21
CA ASN A 495 0.73 -6.71 2.76
C ASN A 495 1.87 -7.47 2.04
N ALA A 496 1.85 -7.50 0.72
CA ALA A 496 2.98 -7.81 -0.14
C ALA A 496 3.13 -6.71 -1.22
N TYR A 497 4.20 -6.74 -2.02
CA TYR A 497 4.29 -5.91 -3.23
C TYR A 497 5.28 -6.43 -4.27
N TYR A 498 5.04 -6.06 -5.53
CA TYR A 498 6.01 -6.05 -6.63
C TYR A 498 6.50 -4.62 -6.92
N ASN A 499 7.80 -4.44 -7.13
CA ASN A 499 8.38 -3.17 -7.57
C ASN A 499 9.00 -3.33 -8.97
N PRO A 500 8.46 -2.68 -10.02
CA PRO A 500 8.95 -2.83 -11.38
C PRO A 500 10.37 -2.33 -11.60
N LEU A 501 10.81 -1.29 -10.87
CA LEU A 501 12.10 -0.63 -11.07
C LEU A 501 13.28 -1.45 -10.51
N ASN A 502 12.97 -2.39 -9.61
CA ASN A 502 13.91 -3.38 -9.10
C ASN A 502 13.66 -4.79 -9.64
N ASN A 503 12.56 -5.01 -10.39
CA ASN A 503 12.07 -6.32 -10.83
C ASN A 503 12.04 -7.32 -9.65
N GLU A 504 11.33 -6.96 -8.58
CA GLU A 504 11.37 -7.68 -7.30
C GLU A 504 10.01 -7.87 -6.65
N ILE A 505 9.88 -8.94 -5.87
CA ILE A 505 8.69 -9.28 -5.07
C ILE A 505 9.05 -9.36 -3.58
N VAL A 506 8.18 -8.82 -2.72
CA VAL A 506 8.50 -8.54 -1.32
C VAL A 506 7.39 -9.00 -0.38
N PHE A 507 7.75 -9.81 0.61
CA PHE A 507 6.85 -10.40 1.59
C PHE A 507 7.33 -10.12 3.03
N PRO A 508 6.84 -9.05 3.68
CA PRO A 508 7.04 -8.78 5.11
C PRO A 508 6.73 -9.98 6.02
N ALA A 509 7.47 -10.12 7.12
CA ALA A 509 7.35 -11.24 8.06
C ALA A 509 5.91 -11.48 8.57
N ALA A 510 5.11 -10.42 8.72
CA ALA A 510 3.80 -10.53 9.34
C ALA A 510 2.68 -11.05 8.43
N ILE A 511 2.76 -10.92 7.10
CA ILE A 511 1.81 -11.61 6.20
C ILE A 511 2.08 -13.12 6.14
N LEU A 512 3.26 -13.58 6.57
CA LEU A 512 3.69 -14.98 6.55
C LEU A 512 3.14 -15.76 7.76
N GLN A 513 1.83 -15.65 7.97
CA GLN A 513 1.08 -16.15 9.13
C GLN A 513 -0.34 -16.61 8.74
N PRO A 514 -1.02 -17.46 9.54
CA PRO A 514 -2.35 -17.98 9.22
C PRO A 514 -3.42 -16.88 9.21
N PRO A 515 -4.25 -16.73 8.16
CA PRO A 515 -4.61 -17.77 7.19
C PRO A 515 -3.78 -17.81 5.89
N PHE A 516 -2.83 -16.89 5.68
CA PHE A 516 -2.06 -16.83 4.43
C PHE A 516 -1.01 -17.94 4.37
N PHE A 517 -0.19 -18.08 5.41
CA PHE A 517 0.84 -19.10 5.50
C PHE A 517 0.83 -19.78 6.87
N ASP A 518 0.77 -21.11 6.88
CA ASP A 518 0.91 -21.93 8.07
C ASP A 518 1.91 -23.05 7.78
N PRO A 519 3.10 -23.07 8.42
CA PRO A 519 4.10 -24.12 8.19
C PRO A 519 3.63 -25.52 8.60
N ASN A 520 2.48 -25.65 9.28
CA ASN A 520 1.88 -26.90 9.73
C ASN A 520 0.62 -27.32 8.91
N ALA A 521 0.11 -26.46 8.02
CA ALA A 521 -1.06 -26.78 7.21
C ALA A 521 -0.75 -27.67 6.00
N ASP A 522 -1.79 -28.26 5.41
CA ASP A 522 -1.67 -29.00 4.16
C ASP A 522 -1.16 -28.11 3.02
N ALA A 523 -0.37 -28.69 2.11
CA ALA A 523 0.25 -27.96 1.01
C ALA A 523 -0.79 -27.21 0.17
N ALA A 524 -1.93 -27.84 -0.14
CA ALA A 524 -3.00 -27.21 -0.92
C ALA A 524 -3.48 -25.88 -0.33
N VAL A 525 -3.48 -25.76 1.01
CA VAL A 525 -3.84 -24.53 1.71
C VAL A 525 -2.78 -23.46 1.47
N ASN A 526 -1.50 -23.76 1.71
CA ASN A 526 -0.42 -22.80 1.54
C ASN A 526 -0.27 -22.32 0.09
N TYR A 527 -0.39 -23.20 -0.92
CA TYR A 527 -0.39 -22.76 -2.32
C TYR A 527 -1.67 -21.97 -2.68
N GLY A 528 -2.85 -22.38 -2.22
CA GLY A 528 -4.10 -21.64 -2.46
C GLY A 528 -4.16 -20.29 -1.76
N ALA A 529 -3.43 -20.13 -0.65
CA ALA A 529 -3.37 -18.93 0.16
C ALA A 529 -2.15 -18.04 -0.20
N ILE A 530 -1.04 -18.11 0.54
CA ILE A 530 0.15 -17.30 0.26
C ILE A 530 0.74 -17.60 -1.13
N GLY A 531 0.60 -18.81 -1.67
CA GLY A 531 1.05 -19.13 -3.03
C GLY A 531 0.34 -18.32 -4.11
N ALA A 532 -0.96 -18.10 -3.97
CA ALA A 532 -1.72 -17.23 -4.87
C ALA A 532 -1.29 -15.76 -4.73
N VAL A 533 -0.92 -15.31 -3.53
CA VAL A 533 -0.35 -13.96 -3.31
C VAL A 533 1.06 -13.86 -3.93
N ILE A 534 1.94 -14.87 -3.77
CA ILE A 534 3.25 -14.90 -4.44
C ILE A 534 3.08 -14.85 -5.96
N GLY A 535 2.13 -15.62 -6.50
CA GLY A 535 1.77 -15.59 -7.90
C GLY A 535 1.20 -14.24 -8.36
N HIS A 536 0.47 -13.52 -7.49
CA HIS A 536 -0.05 -12.17 -7.77
C HIS A 536 1.10 -11.17 -7.92
N GLU A 537 2.06 -11.15 -7.00
CA GLU A 537 3.25 -10.28 -7.10
C GLU A 537 4.13 -10.63 -8.32
N ILE A 538 4.27 -11.92 -8.66
CA ILE A 538 4.96 -12.32 -9.91
C ILE A 538 4.15 -11.85 -11.13
N GLY A 539 2.82 -11.98 -11.08
CA GLY A 539 1.88 -11.57 -12.12
C GLY A 539 1.93 -10.08 -12.43
N HIS A 540 2.15 -9.22 -11.44
CA HIS A 540 2.37 -7.79 -11.65
C HIS A 540 3.55 -7.49 -12.57
N GLY A 541 4.63 -8.28 -12.55
CA GLY A 541 5.74 -8.11 -13.51
C GLY A 541 5.37 -8.34 -14.97
N PHE A 542 4.17 -8.89 -15.22
CA PHE A 542 3.62 -9.16 -16.54
C PHE A 542 2.19 -8.58 -16.70
N ASP A 543 1.76 -7.66 -15.84
CA ASP A 543 0.46 -6.98 -16.00
C ASP A 543 0.49 -5.90 -17.11
N ASP A 544 -0.61 -5.16 -17.28
CA ASP A 544 -0.77 -4.18 -18.36
C ASP A 544 0.28 -3.04 -18.34
N GLN A 545 0.90 -2.80 -17.19
CA GLN A 545 1.96 -1.82 -16.99
C GLN A 545 3.32 -2.49 -16.71
N GLY A 546 3.36 -3.52 -15.85
CA GLY A 546 4.57 -4.24 -15.50
C GLY A 546 5.24 -4.91 -16.70
N ARG A 547 4.47 -5.33 -17.72
CA ARG A 547 5.01 -5.85 -18.98
C ARG A 547 5.86 -4.84 -19.76
N LYS A 548 5.77 -3.54 -19.46
CA LYS A 548 6.52 -2.44 -20.10
C LYS A 548 7.89 -2.21 -19.44
N PHE A 549 8.24 -2.98 -18.42
CA PHE A 549 9.54 -2.94 -17.77
C PHE A 549 10.33 -4.22 -18.09
N GLY A 550 11.60 -4.06 -18.46
CA GLY A 550 12.53 -5.14 -18.81
C GLY A 550 13.08 -5.91 -17.59
N PRO A 551 14.03 -6.84 -17.81
CA PRO A 551 14.63 -7.67 -16.76
C PRO A 551 15.37 -6.89 -15.67
N ASP A 552 15.94 -5.72 -16.00
CA ASP A 552 16.65 -4.80 -15.09
C ASP A 552 15.74 -3.77 -14.40
N GLY A 553 14.44 -3.80 -14.73
CA GLY A 553 13.41 -2.87 -14.29
C GLY A 553 13.29 -1.59 -15.12
N SER A 554 13.99 -1.45 -16.25
CA SER A 554 13.90 -0.27 -17.12
C SER A 554 12.67 -0.27 -18.04
N LEU A 555 12.12 0.90 -18.35
CA LEU A 555 10.91 1.11 -19.16
C LEU A 555 11.24 1.03 -20.66
N GLU A 556 11.14 -0.18 -21.19
CA GLU A 556 11.40 -0.59 -22.58
C GLU A 556 10.25 -1.44 -23.15
N ASP A 557 10.00 -1.32 -24.46
CA ASP A 557 9.03 -2.20 -25.13
C ASP A 557 9.78 -3.42 -25.70
N TRP A 558 9.74 -4.53 -24.96
CA TRP A 558 10.40 -5.79 -25.31
C TRP A 558 9.47 -6.80 -26.02
N TRP A 559 8.28 -6.37 -26.41
CA TRP A 559 7.25 -7.20 -27.04
C TRP A 559 7.20 -7.01 -28.54
N THR A 560 6.84 -8.05 -29.30
CA THR A 560 6.40 -7.82 -30.68
C THR A 560 5.05 -7.07 -30.69
N PRO A 561 4.79 -6.16 -31.64
CA PRO A 561 3.51 -5.45 -31.72
C PRO A 561 2.29 -6.37 -31.81
N LYS A 562 2.46 -7.55 -32.42
CA LYS A 562 1.42 -8.59 -32.53
C LYS A 562 1.09 -9.21 -31.17
N ASP A 563 2.10 -9.55 -30.38
CA ASP A 563 1.88 -10.12 -29.05
C ASP A 563 1.23 -9.09 -28.11
N ALA A 564 1.63 -7.82 -28.23
CA ALA A 564 1.04 -6.71 -27.49
C ALA A 564 -0.44 -6.46 -27.89
N GLU A 565 -0.79 -6.56 -29.17
CA GLU A 565 -2.17 -6.48 -29.66
C GLU A 565 -3.04 -7.62 -29.07
N VAL A 566 -2.55 -8.86 -29.12
CA VAL A 566 -3.28 -10.03 -28.61
C VAL A 566 -3.44 -10.00 -27.09
N PHE A 567 -2.41 -9.58 -26.34
CA PHE A 567 -2.52 -9.32 -24.90
C PHE A 567 -3.55 -8.22 -24.60
N THR A 568 -3.55 -7.13 -25.37
CA THR A 568 -4.51 -6.03 -25.20
C THR A 568 -5.95 -6.51 -25.44
N ALA A 569 -6.17 -7.36 -26.46
CA ALA A 569 -7.48 -7.97 -26.73
C ALA A 569 -7.94 -8.94 -25.63
N ARG A 570 -7.03 -9.72 -25.03
CA ARG A 570 -7.31 -10.59 -23.88
C ARG A 570 -7.65 -9.76 -22.63
N THR A 571 -6.86 -8.72 -22.37
CA THR A 571 -7.04 -7.75 -21.27
C THR A 571 -8.38 -7.02 -21.37
N ALA A 572 -8.79 -6.58 -22.56
CA ALA A 572 -10.07 -5.90 -22.78
C ALA A 572 -11.31 -6.76 -22.46
N ARG A 573 -11.20 -8.10 -22.54
CA ARG A 573 -12.26 -9.02 -22.08
C ARG A 573 -12.37 -9.02 -20.56
N LEU A 574 -11.24 -9.09 -19.85
CA LEU A 574 -11.20 -9.06 -18.38
C LEU A 574 -11.70 -7.71 -17.83
N ILE A 575 -11.35 -6.58 -18.47
CA ILE A 575 -11.93 -5.25 -18.19
C ILE A 575 -13.46 -5.31 -18.27
N LYS A 576 -14.01 -5.91 -19.34
CA LYS A 576 -15.46 -6.01 -19.57
C LYS A 576 -16.16 -6.91 -18.54
N GLU A 577 -15.54 -8.03 -18.17
CA GLU A 577 -16.05 -8.95 -17.14
C GLU A 577 -16.14 -8.25 -15.79
N TYR A 578 -15.06 -7.64 -15.31
CA TYR A 578 -15.07 -6.95 -14.02
C TYR A 578 -15.96 -5.70 -14.02
N SER A 579 -16.06 -4.98 -15.15
CA SER A 579 -17.00 -3.85 -15.29
C SER A 579 -18.48 -4.24 -15.27
N ALA A 580 -18.82 -5.54 -15.31
CA ALA A 580 -20.18 -6.01 -15.11
C ALA A 580 -20.59 -6.04 -13.63
N PHE A 581 -19.63 -6.26 -12.72
CA PHE A 581 -19.87 -6.41 -11.29
C PHE A 581 -20.41 -5.12 -10.65
N GLU A 582 -21.47 -5.26 -9.87
CA GLU A 582 -22.15 -4.18 -9.16
C GLU A 582 -21.94 -4.38 -7.66
N ALA A 583 -21.16 -3.49 -7.04
CA ALA A 583 -20.72 -3.61 -5.66
C ALA A 583 -21.73 -3.03 -4.67
N LEU A 584 -22.43 -1.98 -5.07
CA LEU A 584 -23.58 -1.37 -4.41
C LEU A 584 -24.59 -0.95 -5.49
N PRO A 585 -25.88 -0.76 -5.18
CA PRO A 585 -26.89 -0.40 -6.18
C PRO A 585 -26.49 0.81 -7.03
N GLY A 586 -26.37 0.61 -8.35
CA GLY A 586 -25.92 1.62 -9.33
C GLY A 586 -24.42 1.88 -9.38
N LEU A 587 -23.61 1.28 -8.49
CA LEU A 587 -22.15 1.47 -8.41
C LEU A 587 -21.41 0.19 -8.86
N LYS A 588 -20.84 0.25 -10.06
CA LYS A 588 -20.06 -0.84 -10.66
C LYS A 588 -18.56 -0.69 -10.46
N VAL A 589 -17.86 -1.80 -10.46
CA VAL A 589 -16.38 -1.85 -10.44
C VAL A 589 -15.84 -1.20 -11.72
N ASN A 590 -14.83 -0.33 -11.59
CA ASN A 590 -14.12 0.23 -12.74
C ASN A 590 -13.08 -0.79 -13.25
N GLY A 591 -13.52 -1.74 -14.08
CA GLY A 591 -12.67 -2.83 -14.56
C GLY A 591 -11.41 -2.39 -15.32
N ALA A 592 -11.32 -1.12 -15.75
CA ALA A 592 -10.13 -0.53 -16.35
C ALA A 592 -9.15 0.04 -15.30
N ALA A 593 -9.64 0.59 -14.19
CA ALA A 593 -8.77 1.00 -13.08
C ALA A 593 -8.21 -0.21 -12.31
N THR A 594 -8.98 -1.31 -12.26
CA THR A 594 -8.61 -2.51 -11.53
C THR A 594 -7.85 -3.56 -12.34
N ILE A 595 -7.45 -3.24 -13.57
CA ILE A 595 -7.08 -4.28 -14.54
C ILE A 595 -5.79 -5.02 -14.19
N GLY A 596 -4.73 -4.35 -13.73
CA GLY A 596 -3.49 -5.02 -13.36
C GLY A 596 -3.67 -5.95 -12.16
N GLU A 597 -4.46 -5.55 -11.16
CA GLU A 597 -4.78 -6.39 -10.00
C GLU A 597 -5.58 -7.63 -10.43
N ASN A 598 -6.53 -7.47 -11.36
CA ASN A 598 -7.31 -8.57 -11.91
C ASN A 598 -6.45 -9.52 -12.77
N ILE A 599 -5.42 -9.02 -13.45
CA ILE A 599 -4.41 -9.84 -14.15
C ILE A 599 -3.52 -10.57 -13.13
N GLY A 600 -3.09 -9.88 -12.07
CA GLY A 600 -2.33 -10.45 -10.97
C GLY A 600 -3.09 -11.58 -10.27
N ASP A 601 -4.36 -11.38 -9.93
CA ASP A 601 -5.22 -12.42 -9.33
C ASP A 601 -5.40 -13.62 -10.26
N LEU A 602 -5.75 -13.39 -11.53
CA LEU A 602 -6.00 -14.49 -12.47
C LEU A 602 -4.70 -15.25 -12.81
N GLY A 603 -3.60 -14.54 -13.05
CA GLY A 603 -2.29 -15.14 -13.29
C GLY A 603 -1.78 -15.86 -12.04
N GLY A 604 -1.84 -15.22 -10.88
CA GLY A 604 -1.37 -15.75 -9.61
C GLY A 604 -2.10 -16.99 -9.15
N LEU A 605 -3.43 -17.02 -9.29
CA LEU A 605 -4.24 -18.20 -9.02
C LEU A 605 -3.88 -19.38 -9.93
N ASN A 606 -3.65 -19.13 -11.23
CA ASN A 606 -3.23 -20.16 -12.18
C ASN A 606 -1.80 -20.67 -11.89
N MET A 607 -0.84 -19.77 -11.67
CA MET A 607 0.54 -20.12 -11.31
C MET A 607 0.60 -20.93 -10.01
N ALA A 608 -0.15 -20.52 -8.98
CA ALA A 608 -0.18 -21.20 -7.69
C ALA A 608 -0.82 -22.58 -7.77
N TYR A 609 -1.82 -22.77 -8.63
CA TYR A 609 -2.43 -24.07 -8.89
C TYR A 609 -1.44 -25.03 -9.56
N GLU A 610 -0.71 -24.56 -10.58
CA GLU A 610 0.33 -25.35 -11.24
C GLU A 610 1.48 -25.68 -10.29
N ALA A 611 1.95 -24.70 -9.51
CA ALA A 611 3.00 -24.88 -8.50
C ALA A 611 2.60 -25.87 -7.39
N TYR A 612 1.31 -25.89 -7.02
CA TYR A 612 0.77 -26.91 -6.12
C TYR A 612 0.94 -28.32 -6.72
N HIS A 613 0.57 -28.53 -7.99
CA HIS A 613 0.71 -29.83 -8.65
C HIS A 613 2.18 -30.22 -8.89
N ILE A 614 3.07 -29.26 -9.19
CA ILE A 614 4.54 -29.46 -9.20
C ILE A 614 5.02 -29.97 -7.83
N SER A 615 4.53 -29.38 -6.72
CA SER A 615 4.93 -29.77 -5.36
C SER A 615 4.59 -31.23 -5.02
N LEU A 616 3.53 -31.78 -5.61
CA LEU A 616 3.10 -33.18 -5.43
C LEU A 616 4.05 -34.18 -6.08
N LYS A 617 4.90 -33.76 -7.04
CA LYS A 617 5.92 -34.60 -7.71
C LYS A 617 5.32 -35.90 -8.28
N GLY A 618 4.13 -35.78 -8.89
CA GLY A 618 3.38 -36.89 -9.48
C GLY A 618 2.70 -37.83 -8.49
N GLN A 619 2.70 -37.54 -7.18
CA GLN A 619 1.93 -38.29 -6.19
C GLN A 619 0.47 -37.78 -6.12
N PRO A 620 -0.50 -38.66 -5.82
CA PRO A 620 -1.87 -38.20 -5.57
C PRO A 620 -1.95 -37.37 -4.29
N ALA A 621 -2.62 -36.22 -4.35
CA ALA A 621 -2.91 -35.43 -3.16
C ALA A 621 -3.77 -36.22 -2.15
N PRO A 622 -3.54 -36.08 -0.82
CA PRO A 622 -4.38 -36.73 0.18
C PRO A 622 -5.80 -36.16 0.15
N VAL A 623 -6.80 -36.97 0.51
CA VAL A 623 -8.18 -36.52 0.74
C VAL A 623 -8.34 -36.21 2.23
N LEU A 624 -8.64 -34.96 2.57
CA LEU A 624 -8.74 -34.45 3.94
C LEU A 624 -10.09 -33.75 4.13
N GLY A 625 -10.79 -34.00 5.25
CA GLY A 625 -12.14 -33.47 5.48
C GLY A 625 -13.18 -33.87 4.43
N GLY A 626 -12.94 -34.95 3.68
CA GLY A 626 -13.77 -35.37 2.53
C GLY A 626 -13.55 -34.58 1.24
N LEU A 627 -12.51 -33.74 1.16
CA LEU A 627 -12.19 -32.87 0.02
C LEU A 627 -10.93 -33.33 -0.73
N SER A 628 -10.90 -33.16 -2.06
CA SER A 628 -9.68 -33.32 -2.87
C SER A 628 -8.65 -32.21 -2.58
N GLY A 629 -7.40 -32.38 -3.06
CA GLY A 629 -6.37 -31.34 -3.00
C GLY A 629 -6.83 -30.04 -3.66
N ASP A 630 -7.38 -30.13 -4.88
CA ASP A 630 -7.85 -28.99 -5.68
C ASP A 630 -9.01 -28.26 -5.00
N GLN A 631 -9.94 -29.01 -4.41
CA GLN A 631 -11.04 -28.44 -3.63
C GLN A 631 -10.53 -27.67 -2.41
N ARG A 632 -9.47 -28.15 -1.75
CA ARG A 632 -8.83 -27.44 -0.63
C ARG A 632 -8.10 -26.19 -1.12
N PHE A 633 -7.37 -26.27 -2.22
CA PHE A 633 -6.67 -25.13 -2.83
C PHE A 633 -7.64 -23.96 -3.13
N PHE A 634 -8.73 -24.22 -3.85
CA PHE A 634 -9.69 -23.15 -4.19
C PHE A 634 -10.47 -22.64 -2.97
N LEU A 635 -10.77 -23.50 -1.98
CA LEU A 635 -11.35 -23.05 -0.72
C LEU A 635 -10.37 -22.17 0.08
N ALA A 636 -9.07 -22.48 0.11
CA ALA A 636 -8.06 -21.65 0.77
C ALA A 636 -7.95 -20.26 0.12
N PHE A 637 -7.90 -20.19 -1.22
CA PHE A 637 -7.95 -18.94 -1.99
C PHE A 637 -9.16 -18.08 -1.61
N ALA A 638 -10.37 -18.67 -1.63
CA ALA A 638 -11.59 -17.97 -1.27
C ALA A 638 -11.64 -17.58 0.22
N GLN A 639 -10.99 -18.33 1.12
CA GLN A 639 -10.94 -18.02 2.55
C GLN A 639 -9.87 -17.00 2.94
N VAL A 640 -8.79 -16.83 2.16
CA VAL A 640 -7.88 -15.68 2.31
C VAL A 640 -8.65 -14.38 2.04
N TYR A 641 -9.38 -14.30 0.93
CA TYR A 641 -10.22 -13.16 0.58
C TYR A 641 -11.52 -13.03 1.40
N ARG A 642 -11.69 -13.78 2.50
CA ARG A 642 -12.84 -13.67 3.41
C ARG A 642 -12.90 -12.29 4.04
N THR A 643 -13.77 -11.43 3.49
CA THR A 643 -13.97 -10.04 3.94
C THR A 643 -15.45 -9.66 3.98
N LYS A 644 -15.83 -8.80 4.93
CA LYS A 644 -17.13 -8.10 4.99
C LYS A 644 -16.90 -6.60 5.17
N TYR A 645 -17.41 -5.79 4.25
CA TYR A 645 -17.30 -4.32 4.28
C TYR A 645 -18.57 -3.67 4.84
N ARG A 646 -18.48 -2.40 5.25
CA ARG A 646 -19.62 -1.47 5.34
C ARG A 646 -19.73 -0.67 4.04
N ASP A 647 -20.95 -0.36 3.61
CA ASP A 647 -21.26 0.34 2.34
C ASP A 647 -20.48 1.65 2.12
N GLY A 648 -20.11 2.34 3.20
CA GLY A 648 -19.30 3.56 3.13
C GLY A 648 -17.91 3.28 2.53
N LEU A 649 -17.16 2.37 3.16
CA LEU A 649 -15.84 1.96 2.67
C LEU A 649 -15.91 1.15 1.36
N LEU A 650 -16.96 0.35 1.13
CA LEU A 650 -17.09 -0.37 -0.15
C LEU A 650 -17.22 0.62 -1.33
N ARG A 651 -17.90 1.74 -1.14
CA ARG A 651 -17.96 2.84 -2.10
C ARG A 651 -16.61 3.56 -2.26
N GLU A 652 -15.85 3.75 -1.18
CA GLU A 652 -14.50 4.31 -1.24
C GLU A 652 -13.57 3.40 -2.04
N ALA A 653 -13.54 2.09 -1.76
CA ALA A 653 -12.73 1.13 -2.51
C ALA A 653 -13.06 1.18 -4.02
N VAL A 654 -14.34 1.07 -4.38
CA VAL A 654 -14.78 1.06 -5.79
C VAL A 654 -14.55 2.40 -6.53
N LEU A 655 -14.26 3.50 -5.82
CA LEU A 655 -13.99 4.81 -6.40
C LEU A 655 -12.52 5.26 -6.34
N SER A 656 -11.69 4.72 -5.43
CA SER A 656 -10.32 5.19 -5.21
C SER A 656 -9.26 4.10 -5.06
N ASP A 657 -9.66 2.82 -5.12
CA ASP A 657 -8.75 1.68 -5.09
C ASP A 657 -8.61 1.06 -6.49
N VAL A 658 -7.47 0.45 -6.76
CA VAL A 658 -7.26 -0.39 -7.95
C VAL A 658 -7.64 -1.84 -7.68
N HIS A 659 -7.75 -2.26 -6.42
CA HIS A 659 -8.18 -3.63 -6.14
C HIS A 659 -9.69 -3.75 -6.35
N SER A 660 -10.11 -4.77 -7.12
CA SER A 660 -11.50 -5.23 -7.07
C SER A 660 -11.86 -5.61 -5.62
N PRO A 661 -13.08 -5.34 -5.12
CA PRO A 661 -13.51 -5.81 -3.81
C PRO A 661 -13.34 -7.34 -3.67
N ASP A 662 -12.95 -7.82 -2.50
CA ASP A 662 -12.43 -9.19 -2.29
C ASP A 662 -13.36 -10.31 -2.81
N ASN A 663 -14.68 -10.13 -2.69
CA ASN A 663 -15.67 -11.09 -3.21
C ASN A 663 -15.65 -11.20 -4.75
N PHE A 664 -15.26 -10.13 -5.46
CA PHE A 664 -15.07 -10.11 -6.91
C PHE A 664 -13.66 -10.56 -7.33
N ARG A 665 -12.63 -10.41 -6.48
CA ARG A 665 -11.32 -11.08 -6.68
C ARG A 665 -11.52 -12.60 -6.75
N VAL A 666 -12.33 -13.15 -5.86
CA VAL A 666 -12.73 -14.57 -5.86
C VAL A 666 -13.63 -14.91 -7.05
N ASN A 667 -14.81 -14.28 -7.16
CA ASN A 667 -15.83 -14.66 -8.15
C ASN A 667 -15.52 -14.20 -9.59
N GLY A 668 -14.52 -13.34 -9.82
CA GLY A 668 -14.05 -12.92 -11.15
C GLY A 668 -12.84 -13.70 -11.67
N ALA A 669 -11.96 -14.19 -10.78
CA ALA A 669 -10.83 -15.03 -11.18
C ALA A 669 -11.26 -16.48 -11.48
N LEU A 670 -12.03 -17.11 -10.58
CA LEU A 670 -12.40 -18.53 -10.67
C LEU A 670 -13.14 -18.95 -11.96
N PRO A 671 -14.08 -18.17 -12.53
CA PRO A 671 -14.73 -18.53 -13.80
C PRO A 671 -13.76 -18.71 -14.97
N ASN A 672 -12.57 -18.14 -14.88
CA ASN A 672 -11.53 -18.17 -15.90
C ASN A 672 -10.49 -19.31 -15.69
N VAL A 673 -10.63 -20.12 -14.63
CA VAL A 673 -9.74 -21.25 -14.31
C VAL A 673 -10.42 -22.59 -14.59
N ASP A 674 -9.95 -23.34 -15.60
CA ASP A 674 -10.56 -24.61 -16.01
C ASP A 674 -10.63 -25.67 -14.89
N ALA A 675 -9.60 -25.74 -14.04
CA ALA A 675 -9.53 -26.72 -12.95
C ALA A 675 -10.62 -26.53 -11.89
N TRP A 676 -11.10 -25.30 -11.68
CA TRP A 676 -12.18 -25.02 -10.74
C TRP A 676 -13.51 -25.69 -11.15
N TYR A 677 -13.79 -25.73 -12.45
CA TYR A 677 -14.97 -26.44 -12.99
C TYR A 677 -14.91 -27.94 -12.71
N GLN A 678 -13.71 -28.54 -12.76
CA GLN A 678 -13.51 -29.96 -12.46
C GLN A 678 -13.59 -30.24 -10.95
N ALA A 679 -12.99 -29.37 -10.13
CA ALA A 679 -12.98 -29.53 -8.68
C ALA A 679 -14.38 -29.39 -8.03
N PHE A 680 -15.29 -28.63 -8.64
CA PHE A 680 -16.62 -28.34 -8.07
C PHE A 680 -17.82 -28.70 -8.97
N ASP A 681 -17.60 -29.42 -10.07
CA ASP A 681 -18.66 -29.89 -10.98
C ASP A 681 -19.57 -28.75 -11.49
N VAL A 682 -18.95 -27.63 -11.89
CA VAL A 682 -19.63 -26.40 -12.35
C VAL A 682 -20.09 -26.55 -13.80
N ARG A 683 -21.37 -26.28 -14.06
CA ARG A 683 -22.07 -26.67 -15.29
C ARG A 683 -22.78 -25.52 -16.01
N PRO A 684 -23.08 -25.66 -17.31
CA PRO A 684 -23.92 -24.71 -18.03
C PRO A 684 -25.27 -24.49 -17.31
N GLY A 685 -25.53 -23.27 -16.90
CA GLY A 685 -26.74 -22.87 -16.14
C GLY A 685 -26.47 -22.46 -14.69
N ASP A 686 -25.27 -22.72 -14.16
CA ASP A 686 -24.80 -22.06 -12.92
C ASP A 686 -24.34 -20.63 -13.24
N LYS A 687 -24.56 -19.66 -12.33
CA LYS A 687 -24.41 -18.21 -12.64
C LYS A 687 -23.01 -17.77 -13.06
N LEU A 688 -21.97 -18.39 -12.50
CA LEU A 688 -20.56 -18.08 -12.78
C LEU A 688 -19.98 -18.94 -13.93
N TYR A 689 -20.81 -19.72 -14.62
CA TYR A 689 -20.33 -20.54 -15.74
C TYR A 689 -19.98 -19.67 -16.96
N LEU A 690 -18.68 -19.64 -17.32
CA LEU A 690 -18.22 -19.23 -18.64
C LEU A 690 -17.97 -20.45 -19.52
N LYS A 691 -18.33 -20.37 -20.81
CA LYS A 691 -17.94 -21.41 -21.77
C LYS A 691 -16.42 -21.41 -21.99
N PRO A 692 -15.81 -22.53 -22.42
CA PRO A 692 -14.36 -22.60 -22.62
C PRO A 692 -13.76 -21.51 -23.53
N GLU A 693 -14.48 -21.07 -24.56
CA GLU A 693 -14.10 -19.98 -25.46
C GLU A 693 -14.31 -18.58 -24.88
N ASP A 694 -15.29 -18.44 -23.98
CA ASP A 694 -15.65 -17.19 -23.30
C ASP A 694 -14.71 -16.89 -22.10
N ARG A 695 -13.92 -17.87 -21.62
CA ARG A 695 -12.89 -17.70 -20.57
C ARG A 695 -11.68 -16.89 -21.03
N VAL A 696 -11.26 -15.91 -20.24
CA VAL A 696 -9.99 -15.20 -20.38
C VAL A 696 -8.83 -16.09 -19.91
N ARG A 697 -7.76 -16.11 -20.71
CA ARG A 697 -6.47 -16.69 -20.37
C ARG A 697 -5.41 -15.68 -20.75
N ILE A 698 -4.41 -15.45 -19.91
CA ILE A 698 -3.32 -14.50 -20.17
C ILE A 698 -2.00 -15.21 -19.85
N TRP A 699 -1.76 -15.44 -18.57
CA TRP A 699 -0.64 -16.18 -17.98
C TRP A 699 -1.04 -17.60 -17.57
#